data_AF-A0ABD1MAM1-F1
#
_entry.id   AF-A0ABD1MAM1-F1
#
_cell.length_a   1.000
_cell.length_b   1.000
_cell.length_c   1.000
_cell.angle_alpha   90.00
_cell.angle_beta   90.00
_cell.angle_gamma   90.00
#
_symmetry.space_group_name_H-M   'P 1'
#
loop_
_entity.id
_entity.type
_entity.pdbx_description
1 polymer ?
#
loop_
_entity_poly.entity_id
_entity_poly.type
_entity_poly.pdbx_seq_one_letter_code
_entity_poly.pdbx_strand_id
1 'polypeptide(L)'
;MVAKIRQSGTESPNPNPKPEVGEIDTSPPFQSVKDAVSLFGEGALSGEKSIFKKAKPYSAERVLAKETQLHVAQKELNKLREQVKNAETTKDQALVELERAKRTVEELTQKVKVIGESRELAIKATEAAKSHVKQITEQKYGAPNGAYGAWKEELEASVKRYTSVMTELDAAKQELSKTRQEYDSSLVARESAFKRAAEAGEAMKENTERASELSKEISSVKESIEQAKLASIVAQQQQAMIVAEKDVLRQSYKATLEQSGKTLLSLKKEFNPELAKNLEVQLAETMSEIGALQKEMENKRTSDLDSVKSVTLELDDAKESLQKVADEENALRSLVESLKVELENVKREHSELKERESETESIVGNLHVKLRKSRSELETCMAEESKVRGASEEMISTLSQLTSETEIARQEAEDMKNKTAELKKEAEVTMLALEEAEKKLKVALEEAEAAKEAEASALHRITELTERTTAARASTSESGAVITISKEEFDSLSHKVEESDKLADMKVAAAMAQVEAVKASENEALRRLETTQKEIEDIKTATQEALKKAEMAEAAKKAVENELRRWREREQKKAAEAASRILAETQVSTESSPQHYRIQKQNPPRTTVEVRKLEKKKVSVSKKALLPNISGIFHRKKNQIEGGSPSYLPGENPV
;
A
#
# COMPACT_ATOMS: atom_id res chain seq x y z
N MET A 1 -41.71 20.23 48.26
CA MET A 1 -41.37 19.12 49.18
C MET A 1 -40.16 18.37 48.60
N VAL A 2 -39.13 18.10 49.43
CA VAL A 2 -38.37 16.82 49.59
C VAL A 2 -37.86 16.11 48.30
N ALA A 3 -36.59 15.68 48.09
CA ALA A 3 -35.39 15.42 48.91
C ALA A 3 -34.08 15.53 48.05
N LYS A 4 -32.90 15.95 48.55
CA LYS A 4 -31.76 15.15 49.15
C LYS A 4 -31.09 14.16 48.13
N ILE A 5 -29.76 13.94 47.98
CA ILE A 5 -28.50 14.22 48.75
C ILE A 5 -27.22 14.16 47.83
N ARG A 6 -26.07 14.70 48.32
CA ARG A 6 -24.62 14.33 48.11
C ARG A 6 -23.81 15.06 47.02
N GLN A 7 -22.47 15.22 47.14
CA GLN A 7 -21.55 15.62 48.26
C GLN A 7 -20.07 15.66 47.76
N SER A 8 -19.19 16.40 48.48
CA SER A 8 -17.71 16.53 48.31
C SER A 8 -17.24 17.23 47.02
N GLY A 9 -16.16 18.03 46.96
CA GLY A 9 -15.15 18.57 47.92
C GLY A 9 -14.15 19.41 47.08
N THR A 10 -13.33 20.36 47.54
CA THR A 10 -12.84 20.73 48.89
C THR A 10 -12.33 22.20 48.83
N GLU A 11 -12.45 22.98 49.90
CA GLU A 11 -11.93 24.36 49.97
C GLU A 11 -10.43 24.44 50.36
N SER A 12 -9.85 25.65 50.25
CA SER A 12 -8.70 26.08 51.07
C SER A 12 -9.06 27.36 51.85
N PRO A 13 -8.42 27.61 53.00
CA PRO A 13 -9.15 28.10 54.16
C PRO A 13 -8.99 29.59 54.49
N ASN A 14 -9.92 30.08 55.30
CA ASN A 14 -9.84 31.36 56.01
C ASN A 14 -10.12 31.13 57.51
N PRO A 15 -9.40 31.75 58.47
CA PRO A 15 -9.77 31.73 59.87
C PRO A 15 -10.50 33.01 60.32
N ASN A 16 -11.70 32.80 60.85
CA ASN A 16 -12.59 33.71 61.60
C ASN A 16 -11.95 34.20 62.94
N PRO A 17 -12.54 35.13 63.75
CA PRO A 17 -13.99 35.40 63.90
C PRO A 17 -14.47 36.87 64.13
N LYS A 18 -15.81 37.02 64.21
CA LYS A 18 -16.59 38.16 64.79
C LYS A 18 -16.81 37.92 66.31
N PRO A 19 -17.55 38.75 67.11
CA PRO A 19 -18.26 40.02 66.86
C PRO A 19 -18.00 41.13 67.92
N GLU A 20 -18.74 42.25 67.90
CA GLU A 20 -19.62 42.77 68.99
C GLU A 20 -20.08 44.23 68.68
N VAL A 21 -20.82 44.89 69.57
CA VAL A 21 -21.78 45.98 69.29
C VAL A 21 -21.44 47.27 70.03
N GLY A 22 -21.49 48.40 69.29
CA GLY A 22 -21.93 49.71 69.79
C GLY A 22 -21.11 50.39 70.88
N GLU A 23 -20.18 51.28 70.48
CA GLU A 23 -19.61 52.30 71.36
C GLU A 23 -19.97 53.70 70.85
N ILE A 24 -20.33 54.59 71.78
CA ILE A 24 -20.63 56.00 71.52
C ILE A 24 -19.34 56.80 71.73
N ASP A 25 -18.93 57.59 70.74
CA ASP A 25 -17.79 58.49 70.86
C ASP A 25 -18.09 59.58 71.90
N THR A 26 -17.28 59.62 72.97
CA THR A 26 -17.37 60.57 74.09
C THR A 26 -16.08 61.38 74.25
N SER A 27 -15.37 61.63 73.15
CA SER A 27 -14.17 62.47 73.13
C SER A 27 -14.50 63.98 73.39
N PRO A 28 -13.57 64.74 73.99
CA PRO A 28 -13.89 66.01 74.66
C PRO A 28 -14.07 67.20 73.69
N PRO A 29 -14.79 68.25 74.10
CA PRO A 29 -15.26 69.28 73.18
C PRO A 29 -14.26 70.43 72.97
N PHE A 30 -14.21 70.90 71.73
CA PHE A 30 -13.60 72.16 71.24
C PHE A 30 -12.08 72.34 71.46
N GLN A 31 -11.30 72.21 70.39
CA GLN A 31 -10.05 72.96 70.25
C GLN A 31 -10.31 74.25 69.48
N SER A 32 -10.03 75.39 70.12
CA SER A 32 -9.94 76.73 69.52
C SER A 32 -11.19 77.32 68.86
N VAL A 33 -11.79 78.34 69.50
CA VAL A 33 -12.80 79.25 68.92
C VAL A 33 -12.27 79.98 67.65
N LYS A 34 -10.96 79.99 67.43
CA LYS A 34 -10.32 80.65 66.29
C LYS A 34 -10.62 79.96 64.94
N ASP A 35 -10.85 78.65 64.94
CA ASP A 35 -11.13 77.90 63.70
C ASP A 35 -12.62 77.94 63.33
N ALA A 36 -13.52 78.08 64.32
CA ALA A 36 -14.95 78.25 64.09
C ALA A 36 -15.31 79.57 63.41
N VAL A 37 -14.52 80.64 63.62
CA VAL A 37 -14.73 81.96 63.00
C VAL A 37 -14.44 81.93 61.49
N SER A 38 -13.55 81.04 61.02
CA SER A 38 -13.22 80.92 59.59
C SER A 38 -14.32 80.30 58.72
N LEU A 39 -15.39 79.75 59.33
CA LEU A 39 -16.50 79.11 58.59
C LEU A 39 -17.70 80.02 58.35
N PHE A 40 -17.84 81.14 59.08
CA PHE A 40 -19.09 81.93 59.09
C PHE A 40 -18.93 83.47 59.09
N GLY A 41 -17.77 84.02 58.75
CA GLY A 41 -17.65 85.47 58.63
C GLY A 41 -16.50 85.98 57.77
N GLU A 42 -16.83 86.46 56.56
CA GLU A 42 -16.42 87.81 56.17
C GLU A 42 -17.26 88.36 55.00
N GLY A 43 -17.68 89.61 55.15
CA GLY A 43 -18.37 90.37 54.11
C GLY A 43 -17.99 91.84 54.18
N ALA A 44 -17.34 92.33 53.11
CA ALA A 44 -16.97 93.73 52.84
C ALA A 44 -15.81 94.29 53.72
N LEU A 45 -14.82 95.06 53.22
CA LEU A 45 -14.74 95.89 51.99
C LEU A 45 -13.32 95.95 51.37
N SER A 46 -13.29 96.38 50.10
CA SER A 46 -12.20 97.13 49.41
C SER A 46 -11.19 96.37 48.52
N GLY A 47 -10.95 96.92 47.31
CA GLY A 47 -9.61 96.85 46.68
C GLY A 47 -9.37 95.87 45.53
N GLU A 48 -10.16 95.93 44.48
CA GLU A 48 -9.77 95.67 43.06
C GLU A 48 -8.40 94.99 42.77
N LYS A 49 -8.41 93.67 42.47
CA LYS A 49 -7.72 93.05 41.30
C LYS A 49 -7.94 91.53 41.17
N SER A 50 -8.15 91.10 39.92
CA SER A 50 -8.09 89.74 39.36
C SER A 50 -8.14 88.52 40.30
N ILE A 51 -9.31 87.90 40.43
CA ILE A 51 -9.42 86.51 40.92
C ILE A 51 -9.06 85.56 39.79
N PHE A 52 -7.80 85.11 39.74
CA PHE A 52 -7.42 83.90 39.03
C PHE A 52 -8.10 82.69 39.70
N LYS A 53 -9.28 82.31 39.22
CA LYS A 53 -9.88 81.01 39.59
C LYS A 53 -9.01 79.89 39.00
N LYS A 54 -8.15 79.30 39.83
CA LYS A 54 -7.39 78.09 39.48
C LYS A 54 -8.34 77.02 38.94
N ALA A 55 -8.03 76.48 37.77
CA ALA A 55 -8.77 75.37 37.20
C ALA A 55 -8.69 74.14 38.13
N LYS A 56 -9.78 73.36 38.20
CA LYS A 56 -9.78 72.06 38.89
C LYS A 56 -8.74 71.11 38.24
N PRO A 57 -8.09 70.19 38.99
CA PRO A 57 -6.93 69.42 38.48
C PRO A 57 -7.22 68.39 37.36
N TYR A 58 -8.47 68.22 36.95
CA TYR A 58 -8.98 67.15 36.06
C TYR A 58 -8.43 67.15 34.61
N SER A 59 -7.66 68.17 34.21
CA SER A 59 -6.95 68.18 32.92
C SER A 59 -5.55 67.56 33.02
N ALA A 60 -4.79 67.85 34.08
CA ALA A 60 -3.44 67.32 34.27
C ALA A 60 -3.44 65.80 34.45
N GLU A 61 -4.37 65.27 35.26
CA GLU A 61 -4.54 63.83 35.47
C GLU A 61 -4.92 63.10 34.17
N ARG A 62 -5.76 63.72 33.33
CA ARG A 62 -6.17 63.14 32.03
C ARG A 62 -5.07 63.20 30.97
N VAL A 63 -4.18 64.20 31.04
CA VAL A 63 -2.96 64.26 30.21
C VAL A 63 -1.97 63.20 30.66
N LEU A 64 -1.68 63.10 31.97
CA LEU A 64 -0.80 62.05 32.53
C LEU A 64 -1.31 60.63 32.24
N ALA A 65 -2.62 60.39 32.30
CA ALA A 65 -3.20 59.10 31.93
C ALA A 65 -2.98 58.76 30.44
N LYS A 66 -3.16 59.74 29.54
CA LYS A 66 -2.89 59.58 28.09
C LYS A 66 -1.40 59.42 27.79
N GLU A 67 -0.53 60.14 28.49
CA GLU A 67 0.92 60.03 28.36
C GLU A 67 1.43 58.68 28.87
N THR A 68 0.83 58.15 29.94
CA THR A 68 1.08 56.78 30.43
C THR A 68 0.62 55.74 29.40
N GLN A 69 -0.58 55.89 28.81
CA GLN A 69 -1.06 55.02 27.73
C GLN A 69 -0.15 55.08 26.49
N LEU A 70 0.31 56.27 26.10
CA LEU A 70 1.28 56.43 25.01
C LEU A 70 2.59 55.70 25.32
N HIS A 71 3.10 55.78 26.55
CA HIS A 71 4.33 55.10 26.95
C HIS A 71 4.17 53.57 26.97
N VAL A 72 3.00 53.06 27.36
CA VAL A 72 2.67 51.63 27.26
C VAL A 72 2.61 51.19 25.78
N ALA A 73 1.89 51.91 24.93
CA ALA A 73 1.81 51.63 23.49
C ALA A 73 3.19 51.69 22.80
N GLN A 74 4.05 52.63 23.18
CA GLN A 74 5.43 52.74 22.70
C GLN A 74 6.26 51.50 23.11
N LYS A 75 6.06 51.00 24.34
CA LYS A 75 6.73 49.80 24.86
C LYS A 75 6.25 48.52 24.16
N GLU A 76 4.95 48.42 23.88
CA GLU A 76 4.35 47.31 23.12
C GLU A 76 4.81 47.32 21.65
N LEU A 77 4.84 48.49 21.00
CA LEU A 77 5.37 48.66 19.65
C LEU A 77 6.85 48.27 19.55
N ASN A 78 7.66 48.61 20.56
CA ASN A 78 9.06 48.18 20.63
C ASN A 78 9.19 46.66 20.80
N LYS A 79 8.35 46.04 21.65
CA LYS A 79 8.29 44.57 21.80
C LYS A 79 7.88 43.87 20.50
N LEU A 80 6.91 44.42 19.77
CA LEU A 80 6.50 43.91 18.45
C LEU A 80 7.61 44.06 17.41
N ARG A 81 8.33 45.19 17.38
CA ARG A 81 9.51 45.37 16.52
C ARG A 81 10.62 44.36 16.82
N GLU A 82 10.85 44.07 18.09
CA GLU A 82 11.83 43.05 18.50
C GLU A 82 11.40 41.65 18.09
N GLN A 83 10.10 41.31 18.21
CA GLN A 83 9.54 40.06 17.69
C GLN A 83 9.66 39.95 16.16
N VAL A 84 9.38 41.01 15.40
CA VAL A 84 9.57 41.05 13.94
C VAL A 84 11.04 40.81 13.60
N LYS A 85 11.99 41.50 14.26
CA LYS A 85 13.43 41.31 14.03
C LYS A 85 13.90 39.88 14.36
N ASN A 86 13.33 39.26 15.41
CA ASN A 86 13.61 37.86 15.75
C ASN A 86 13.03 36.90 14.69
N ALA A 87 11.84 37.19 14.15
CA ALA A 87 11.25 36.42 13.05
C ALA A 87 12.06 36.57 11.75
N GLU A 88 12.53 37.78 11.42
CA GLU A 88 13.40 38.05 10.26
C GLU A 88 14.72 37.28 10.37
N THR A 89 15.42 37.36 11.51
CA THR A 89 16.67 36.60 11.72
C THR A 89 16.46 35.09 11.69
N THR A 90 15.32 34.59 12.18
CA THR A 90 14.95 33.16 12.07
C THR A 90 14.69 32.75 10.61
N LYS A 91 14.00 33.60 9.84
CA LYS A 91 13.76 33.39 8.41
C LYS A 91 15.07 33.36 7.62
N ASP A 92 15.99 34.27 7.92
CA ASP A 92 17.30 34.34 7.24
C ASP A 92 18.18 33.12 7.58
N GLN A 93 18.14 32.65 8.83
CA GLN A 93 18.77 31.37 9.21
C GLN A 93 18.15 30.18 8.45
N ALA A 94 16.83 30.09 8.37
CA ALA A 94 16.14 29.03 7.63
C ALA A 94 16.46 29.05 6.12
N LEU A 95 16.66 30.24 5.52
CA LEU A 95 17.12 30.37 4.13
C LEU A 95 18.56 29.87 3.95
N VAL A 96 19.45 30.15 4.89
CA VAL A 96 20.83 29.62 4.88
C VAL A 96 20.87 28.10 5.07
N GLU A 97 20.01 27.54 5.91
CA GLU A 97 19.87 26.09 6.06
C GLU A 97 19.27 25.42 4.82
N LEU A 98 18.29 26.04 4.17
CA LEU A 98 17.73 25.59 2.90
C LEU A 98 18.77 25.60 1.77
N GLU A 99 19.58 26.66 1.67
CA GLU A 99 20.73 26.74 0.76
C GLU A 99 21.74 25.62 1.01
N ARG A 100 22.08 25.35 2.29
CA ARG A 100 22.96 24.24 2.67
C ARG A 100 22.35 22.88 2.28
N ALA A 101 21.07 22.68 2.56
CA ALA A 101 20.35 21.44 2.24
C ALA A 101 20.33 21.17 0.73
N LYS A 102 20.04 22.19 -0.09
CA LYS A 102 20.12 22.10 -1.56
C LYS A 102 21.49 21.63 -2.03
N ARG A 103 22.58 22.24 -1.52
CA ARG A 103 23.95 21.83 -1.88
C ARG A 103 24.26 20.40 -1.47
N THR A 104 23.78 19.93 -0.31
CA THR A 104 23.95 18.53 0.09
C THR A 104 23.16 17.56 -0.79
N VAL A 105 21.97 17.94 -1.29
CA VAL A 105 21.21 17.14 -2.26
C VAL A 105 21.93 17.08 -3.60
N GLU A 106 22.48 18.21 -4.08
CA GLU A 106 23.30 18.28 -5.30
C GLU A 106 24.53 17.35 -5.21
N GLU A 107 25.26 17.40 -4.08
CA GLU A 107 26.43 16.56 -3.81
C GLU A 107 26.08 15.07 -3.72
N LEU A 108 24.97 14.72 -3.05
CA LEU A 108 24.47 13.34 -2.99
C LEU A 108 24.02 12.84 -4.36
N THR A 109 23.38 13.69 -5.17
CA THR A 109 22.98 13.38 -6.54
C THR A 109 24.20 13.08 -7.42
N GLN A 110 25.27 13.88 -7.30
CA GLN A 110 26.54 13.61 -7.99
C GLN A 110 27.19 12.30 -7.52
N LYS A 111 27.20 12.02 -6.20
CA LYS A 111 27.70 10.73 -5.67
C LYS A 111 26.92 9.53 -6.18
N VAL A 112 25.58 9.61 -6.20
CA VAL A 112 24.71 8.55 -6.75
C VAL A 112 24.99 8.33 -8.24
N LYS A 113 25.20 9.40 -9.02
CA LYS A 113 25.59 9.30 -10.43
C LYS A 113 26.92 8.56 -10.61
N VAL A 114 27.96 8.95 -9.86
CA VAL A 114 29.29 8.29 -9.90
C VAL A 114 29.21 6.82 -9.47
N ILE A 115 28.41 6.48 -8.46
CA ILE A 115 28.17 5.09 -8.04
C ILE A 115 27.44 4.30 -9.14
N GLY A 116 26.46 4.92 -9.81
CA GLY A 116 25.77 4.32 -10.96
C GLY A 116 26.72 4.01 -12.13
N GLU A 117 27.55 4.97 -12.50
CA GLU A 117 28.60 4.82 -13.54
C GLU A 117 29.63 3.75 -13.15
N SER A 118 30.08 3.72 -11.89
CA SER A 118 30.99 2.69 -11.39
C SER A 118 30.36 1.29 -11.37
N ARG A 119 29.06 1.17 -11.06
CA ARG A 119 28.33 -0.10 -11.11
C ARG A 119 28.21 -0.61 -12.54
N GLU A 120 27.92 0.28 -13.48
CA GLU A 120 27.82 -0.04 -14.91
C GLU A 120 29.17 -0.51 -15.49
N LEU A 121 30.28 0.12 -15.08
CA LEU A 121 31.63 -0.34 -15.40
C LEU A 121 31.94 -1.72 -14.78
N ALA A 122 31.53 -1.96 -13.53
CA ALA A 122 31.70 -3.26 -12.89
C ALA A 122 30.91 -4.37 -13.60
N ILE A 123 29.67 -4.10 -14.02
CA ILE A 123 28.85 -5.05 -14.81
C ILE A 123 29.59 -5.39 -16.11
N LYS A 124 30.02 -4.39 -16.89
CA LYS A 124 30.78 -4.60 -18.13
C LYS A 124 32.07 -5.39 -17.92
N ALA A 125 32.79 -5.14 -16.82
CA ALA A 125 33.98 -5.92 -16.45
C ALA A 125 33.64 -7.39 -16.13
N THR A 126 32.53 -7.65 -15.43
CA THR A 126 32.08 -9.03 -15.18
C THR A 126 31.60 -9.76 -16.43
N GLU A 127 30.98 -9.06 -17.39
CA GLU A 127 30.56 -9.63 -18.67
C GLU A 127 31.76 -9.92 -19.59
N ALA A 128 32.75 -9.02 -19.61
CA ALA A 128 34.03 -9.25 -20.28
C ALA A 128 34.76 -10.47 -19.67
N ALA A 129 34.87 -10.55 -18.34
CA ALA A 129 35.45 -11.71 -17.65
C ALA A 129 34.68 -13.01 -17.96
N LYS A 130 33.34 -12.97 -18.00
CA LYS A 130 32.49 -14.12 -18.36
C LYS A 130 32.69 -14.54 -19.83
N SER A 131 32.99 -13.59 -20.71
CA SER A 131 33.32 -13.85 -22.11
C SER A 131 34.71 -14.46 -22.27
N HIS A 132 35.71 -13.98 -21.52
CA HIS A 132 37.04 -14.61 -21.45
C HIS A 132 37.00 -16.01 -20.83
N VAL A 133 36.17 -16.26 -19.82
CA VAL A 133 35.95 -17.62 -19.27
C VAL A 133 35.38 -18.56 -20.34
N LYS A 134 34.39 -18.11 -21.14
CA LYS A 134 33.89 -18.91 -22.29
C LYS A 134 35.00 -19.23 -23.30
N GLN A 135 35.82 -18.23 -23.63
CA GLN A 135 36.94 -18.36 -24.56
C GLN A 135 38.02 -19.35 -24.05
N ILE A 136 38.27 -19.38 -22.73
CA ILE A 136 39.16 -20.35 -22.07
C ILE A 136 38.53 -21.75 -22.03
N THR A 137 37.21 -21.89 -21.87
CA THR A 137 36.54 -23.20 -21.89
C THR A 137 36.47 -23.84 -23.29
N GLU A 138 36.64 -23.07 -24.36
CA GLU A 138 36.72 -23.57 -25.74
C GLU A 138 38.16 -23.95 -26.15
N GLN A 139 39.19 -23.44 -25.44
CA GLN A 139 40.60 -23.78 -25.67
C GLN A 139 41.24 -24.52 -24.48
N LYS A 140 40.96 -25.83 -24.33
CA LYS A 140 41.94 -26.86 -23.92
C LYS A 140 41.36 -28.28 -23.87
N TYR A 141 41.70 -29.08 -24.87
CA TYR A 141 41.95 -30.52 -24.69
C TYR A 141 43.46 -30.75 -24.84
N GLY A 142 44.10 -31.40 -23.86
CA GLY A 142 45.54 -31.65 -23.86
C GLY A 142 46.11 -31.80 -22.44
N ALA A 143 46.39 -33.02 -22.03
CA ALA A 143 46.92 -33.42 -20.72
C ALA A 143 48.47 -33.55 -20.75
N PRO A 144 49.14 -34.13 -19.73
CA PRO A 144 49.19 -33.73 -18.32
C PRO A 144 50.64 -33.53 -17.81
N ASN A 145 50.84 -32.71 -16.76
CA ASN A 145 51.71 -32.97 -15.58
C ASN A 145 52.08 -31.68 -14.82
N GLY A 146 52.29 -31.80 -13.50
CA GLY A 146 53.19 -30.90 -12.76
C GLY A 146 52.65 -29.56 -12.23
N ALA A 147 51.39 -29.46 -11.78
CA ALA A 147 50.81 -28.17 -11.32
C ALA A 147 49.96 -28.22 -10.03
N TYR A 148 50.22 -29.15 -9.10
CA TYR A 148 49.41 -29.31 -7.87
C TYR A 148 49.48 -28.10 -6.90
N GLY A 149 50.46 -27.21 -7.07
CA GLY A 149 50.52 -25.91 -6.38
C GLY A 149 49.62 -24.85 -7.01
N ALA A 150 49.75 -24.61 -8.33
CA ALA A 150 49.05 -23.53 -9.03
C ALA A 150 47.52 -23.63 -8.95
N TRP A 151 46.94 -24.83 -9.07
CA TRP A 151 45.49 -25.01 -8.90
C TRP A 151 45.00 -24.76 -7.47
N LYS A 152 45.84 -25.05 -6.48
CA LYS A 152 45.54 -24.77 -5.07
C LYS A 152 45.61 -23.27 -4.79
N GLU A 153 46.60 -22.58 -5.36
CA GLU A 153 46.75 -21.13 -5.26
C GLU A 153 45.61 -20.39 -5.98
N GLU A 154 45.17 -20.84 -7.17
CA GLU A 154 44.03 -20.24 -7.87
C GLU A 154 42.70 -20.52 -7.15
N LEU A 155 42.51 -21.72 -6.59
CA LEU A 155 41.34 -22.02 -5.75
C LEU A 155 41.33 -21.15 -4.48
N GLU A 156 42.47 -21.00 -3.81
CA GLU A 156 42.60 -20.15 -2.62
C GLU A 156 42.41 -18.66 -2.97
N ALA A 157 42.89 -18.21 -4.13
CA ALA A 157 42.63 -16.88 -4.67
C ALA A 157 41.14 -16.67 -4.97
N SER A 158 40.47 -17.65 -5.59
CA SER A 158 39.02 -17.59 -5.85
C SER A 158 38.19 -17.56 -4.56
N VAL A 159 38.57 -18.33 -3.53
CA VAL A 159 37.92 -18.29 -2.20
C VAL A 159 38.14 -16.93 -1.51
N LYS A 160 39.35 -16.35 -1.62
CA LYS A 160 39.63 -15.00 -1.10
C LYS A 160 38.82 -13.93 -1.83
N ARG A 161 38.75 -13.97 -3.17
CA ARG A 161 37.91 -13.08 -3.99
C ARG A 161 36.43 -13.19 -3.60
N TYR A 162 35.90 -14.42 -3.48
CA TYR A 162 34.51 -14.64 -3.05
C TYR A 162 34.24 -14.12 -1.63
N THR A 163 35.20 -14.27 -0.72
CA THR A 163 35.11 -13.74 0.65
C THR A 163 35.09 -12.20 0.64
N SER A 164 35.94 -11.55 -0.17
CA SER A 164 35.94 -10.09 -0.36
C SER A 164 34.58 -9.60 -0.86
N VAL A 165 34.09 -10.18 -1.95
CA VAL A 165 32.79 -9.85 -2.54
C VAL A 165 31.63 -10.05 -1.55
N MET A 166 31.69 -11.07 -0.69
CA MET A 166 30.68 -11.26 0.37
C MET A 166 30.78 -10.19 1.46
N THR A 167 31.98 -9.79 1.88
CA THR A 167 32.13 -8.67 2.84
C THR A 167 31.72 -7.31 2.25
N GLU A 168 31.99 -7.08 0.96
CA GLU A 168 31.54 -5.89 0.22
C GLU A 168 30.01 -5.88 0.07
N LEU A 169 29.40 -7.03 -0.22
CA LEU A 169 27.94 -7.19 -0.30
C LEU A 169 27.28 -6.94 1.05
N ASP A 170 27.85 -7.43 2.15
CA ASP A 170 27.29 -7.19 3.49
C ASP A 170 27.48 -5.74 3.96
N ALA A 171 28.60 -5.09 3.60
CA ALA A 171 28.77 -3.64 3.79
C ALA A 171 27.74 -2.84 2.96
N ALA A 172 27.51 -3.21 1.70
CA ALA A 172 26.49 -2.57 0.86
C ALA A 172 25.06 -2.74 1.40
N LYS A 173 24.73 -3.90 2.00
CA LYS A 173 23.44 -4.11 2.71
C LYS A 173 23.31 -3.23 3.95
N GLN A 174 24.40 -3.01 4.69
CA GLN A 174 24.41 -2.14 5.86
C GLN A 174 24.20 -0.67 5.47
N GLU A 175 24.94 -0.16 4.49
CA GLU A 175 24.73 1.21 3.99
C GLU A 175 23.33 1.37 3.38
N LEU A 176 22.80 0.40 2.63
CA LEU A 176 21.41 0.45 2.14
C LEU A 176 20.40 0.54 3.28
N SER A 177 20.61 -0.19 4.38
CA SER A 177 19.73 -0.15 5.55
C SER A 177 19.79 1.21 6.25
N LYS A 178 20.99 1.78 6.36
CA LYS A 178 21.22 3.11 6.92
C LYS A 178 20.63 4.22 6.05
N THR A 179 20.82 4.18 4.73
CA THR A 179 20.21 5.14 3.79
C THR A 179 18.68 5.09 3.84
N ARG A 180 18.06 3.91 4.03
CA ARG A 180 16.62 3.79 4.25
C ARG A 180 16.19 4.48 5.55
N GLN A 181 16.88 4.22 6.66
CA GLN A 181 16.60 4.87 7.94
C GLN A 181 16.77 6.40 7.88
N GLU A 182 17.80 6.89 7.17
CA GLU A 182 18.03 8.32 6.94
C GLU A 182 16.93 8.93 6.05
N TYR A 183 16.48 8.22 5.01
CA TYR A 183 15.36 8.64 4.18
C TYR A 183 14.03 8.71 4.97
N ASP A 184 13.71 7.68 5.76
CA ASP A 184 12.51 7.65 6.59
C ASP A 184 12.54 8.79 7.63
N SER A 185 13.70 9.06 8.23
CA SER A 185 13.91 10.18 9.16
C SER A 185 13.76 11.53 8.46
N SER A 186 14.29 11.67 7.23
CA SER A 186 14.14 12.87 6.41
C SER A 186 12.69 13.09 5.98
N LEU A 187 11.92 12.03 5.74
CA LEU A 187 10.51 12.10 5.35
C LEU A 187 9.66 12.63 6.53
N VAL A 188 9.87 12.10 7.74
CA VAL A 188 9.23 12.59 8.97
C VAL A 188 9.62 14.04 9.28
N ALA A 189 10.89 14.42 9.08
CA ALA A 189 11.35 15.79 9.24
C ALA A 189 10.70 16.75 8.22
N ARG A 190 10.53 16.30 6.97
CA ARG A 190 9.85 17.05 5.89
C ARG A 190 8.37 17.27 6.20
N GLU A 191 7.66 16.25 6.66
CA GLU A 191 6.25 16.37 7.09
C GLU A 191 6.11 17.34 8.27
N SER A 192 7.01 17.24 9.25
CA SER A 192 7.07 18.15 10.40
C SER A 192 7.36 19.61 9.99
N ALA A 193 8.15 19.81 8.92
CA ALA A 193 8.43 21.13 8.36
C ALA A 193 7.22 21.69 7.57
N PHE A 194 6.53 20.86 6.78
CA PHE A 194 5.28 21.25 6.11
C PHE A 194 4.20 21.65 7.10
N LYS A 195 4.01 20.90 8.20
CA LYS A 195 3.05 21.26 9.24
C LYS A 195 3.37 22.62 9.86
N ARG A 196 4.63 22.87 10.25
CA ARG A 196 5.07 24.17 10.77
C ARG A 196 4.93 25.32 9.75
N ALA A 197 5.12 25.05 8.46
CA ALA A 197 4.91 26.04 7.41
C ALA A 197 3.43 26.38 7.22
N ALA A 198 2.53 25.39 7.33
CA ALA A 198 1.08 25.62 7.30
C ALA A 198 0.61 26.42 8.53
N GLU A 199 1.05 26.03 9.74
CA GLU A 199 0.77 26.76 10.99
C GLU A 199 1.24 28.23 10.91
N ALA A 200 2.45 28.47 10.38
CA ALA A 200 2.95 29.83 10.14
C ALA A 200 2.15 30.59 9.06
N GLY A 201 1.64 29.89 8.05
CA GLY A 201 0.78 30.45 7.00
C GLY A 201 -0.57 30.94 7.54
N GLU A 202 -1.24 30.13 8.35
CA GLU A 202 -2.51 30.54 8.98
C GLU A 202 -2.28 31.67 10.01
N ALA A 203 -1.24 31.58 10.85
CA ALA A 203 -0.88 32.66 11.77
C ALA A 203 -0.54 33.98 11.04
N MET A 204 0.02 33.91 9.83
CA MET A 204 0.23 35.08 8.99
C MET A 204 -1.11 35.66 8.49
N LYS A 205 -2.06 34.84 8.03
CA LYS A 205 -3.39 35.31 7.59
C LYS A 205 -4.11 36.04 8.72
N GLU A 206 -4.23 35.42 9.89
CA GLU A 206 -4.87 36.05 11.06
C GLU A 206 -4.24 37.40 11.40
N ASN A 207 -2.90 37.49 11.33
CA ASN A 207 -2.19 38.74 11.60
C ASN A 207 -2.42 39.79 10.50
N THR A 208 -2.56 39.41 9.23
CA THR A 208 -2.95 40.34 8.16
C THR A 208 -4.38 40.83 8.31
N GLU A 209 -5.30 39.97 8.77
CA GLU A 209 -6.69 40.33 9.05
C GLU A 209 -6.76 41.33 10.22
N ARG A 210 -6.15 41.01 11.37
CA ARG A 210 -6.01 41.93 12.52
C ARG A 210 -5.37 43.26 12.13
N ALA A 211 -4.32 43.25 11.31
CA ALA A 211 -3.69 44.48 10.84
C ALA A 211 -4.62 45.32 9.96
N SER A 212 -5.50 44.68 9.17
CA SER A 212 -6.52 45.37 8.38
C SER A 212 -7.63 45.96 9.26
N GLU A 213 -8.03 45.27 10.32
CA GLU A 213 -9.04 45.73 11.30
C GLU A 213 -8.50 46.93 12.09
N LEU A 214 -7.31 46.80 12.68
CA LEU A 214 -6.61 47.91 13.36
C LEU A 214 -6.42 49.13 12.43
N SER A 215 -6.18 48.91 11.13
CA SER A 215 -6.08 50.02 10.16
C SER A 215 -7.42 50.73 9.94
N LYS A 216 -8.55 50.00 9.96
CA LYS A 216 -9.90 50.59 9.91
C LYS A 216 -10.22 51.34 11.21
N GLU A 217 -9.92 50.76 12.37
CA GLU A 217 -10.09 51.40 13.67
C GLU A 217 -9.28 52.70 13.79
N ILE A 218 -8.00 52.67 13.42
CA ILE A 218 -7.14 53.87 13.39
C ILE A 218 -7.71 54.95 12.47
N SER A 219 -8.33 54.58 11.35
CA SER A 219 -8.96 55.54 10.42
C SER A 219 -10.21 56.17 11.04
N SER A 220 -11.11 55.36 11.61
CA SER A 220 -12.30 55.82 12.35
C SER A 220 -11.94 56.73 13.53
N VAL A 221 -10.93 56.37 14.32
CA VAL A 221 -10.43 57.19 15.44
C VAL A 221 -9.85 58.51 14.95
N LYS A 222 -9.13 58.54 13.82
CA LYS A 222 -8.64 59.79 13.21
C LYS A 222 -9.80 60.69 12.77
N GLU A 223 -10.81 60.14 12.11
CA GLU A 223 -12.01 60.89 11.70
C GLU A 223 -12.75 61.47 12.91
N SER A 224 -12.94 60.68 13.97
CA SER A 224 -13.53 61.14 15.24
C SER A 224 -12.71 62.24 15.91
N ILE A 225 -11.37 62.16 15.87
CA ILE A 225 -10.48 63.21 16.38
C ILE A 225 -10.63 64.51 15.59
N GLU A 226 -10.70 64.46 14.25
CA GLU A 226 -10.94 65.66 13.43
C GLU A 226 -12.33 66.26 13.66
N GLN A 227 -13.38 65.45 13.78
CA GLN A 227 -14.72 65.91 14.17
C GLN A 227 -14.70 66.59 15.55
N ALA A 228 -14.01 66.02 16.53
CA ALA A 228 -13.88 66.60 17.86
C ALA A 228 -13.07 67.91 17.87
N LYS A 229 -12.04 68.04 17.02
CA LYS A 229 -11.32 69.31 16.83
C LYS A 229 -12.23 70.39 16.23
N LEU A 230 -12.99 70.06 15.18
CA LEU A 230 -13.94 70.99 14.56
C LEU A 230 -15.01 71.45 15.56
N ALA A 231 -15.60 70.52 16.31
CA ALA A 231 -16.55 70.84 17.39
C ALA A 231 -15.92 71.74 18.47
N SER A 232 -14.66 71.51 18.85
CA SER A 232 -13.93 72.36 19.80
C SER A 232 -13.70 73.78 19.27
N ILE A 233 -13.41 73.94 17.96
CA ILE A 233 -13.24 75.27 17.33
C ILE A 233 -14.58 76.02 17.33
N VAL A 234 -15.67 75.36 16.94
CA VAL A 234 -17.03 75.95 16.96
C VAL A 234 -17.43 76.37 18.38
N ALA A 235 -17.19 75.51 19.38
CA ALA A 235 -17.47 75.83 20.78
C ALA A 235 -16.65 77.04 21.29
N GLN A 236 -15.37 77.16 20.89
CA GLN A 236 -14.55 78.32 21.22
C GLN A 236 -15.06 79.62 20.56
N GLN A 237 -15.50 79.55 19.30
CA GLN A 237 -16.11 80.69 18.60
C GLN A 237 -17.42 81.14 19.28
N GLN A 238 -18.32 80.20 19.59
CA GLN A 238 -19.56 80.47 20.32
C GLN A 238 -19.28 81.09 21.70
N GLN A 239 -18.31 80.55 22.44
CA GLN A 239 -17.90 81.11 23.74
C GLN A 239 -17.39 82.56 23.61
N ALA A 240 -16.63 82.87 22.56
CA ALA A 240 -16.15 84.23 22.29
C ALA A 240 -17.30 85.20 21.96
N MET A 241 -18.28 84.76 21.15
CA MET A 241 -19.48 85.56 20.84
C MET A 241 -20.31 85.87 22.10
N ILE A 242 -20.57 84.84 22.94
CA ILE A 242 -21.32 85.01 24.19
C ILE A 242 -20.61 85.97 25.17
N VAL A 243 -19.27 85.92 25.23
CA VAL A 243 -18.51 86.87 26.07
C VAL A 243 -18.65 88.30 25.54
N ALA A 244 -18.50 88.51 24.23
CA ALA A 244 -18.66 89.83 23.61
C ALA A 244 -20.07 90.41 23.82
N GLU A 245 -21.12 89.61 23.61
CA GLU A 245 -22.52 90.02 23.84
C GLU A 245 -22.76 90.40 25.31
N LYS A 246 -22.24 89.60 26.26
CA LYS A 246 -22.40 89.88 27.70
C LYS A 246 -21.65 91.12 28.14
N ASP A 247 -20.52 91.46 27.53
CA ASP A 247 -19.81 92.71 27.81
C ASP A 247 -20.52 93.93 27.20
N VAL A 248 -21.14 93.81 26.01
CA VAL A 248 -22.02 94.86 25.46
C VAL A 248 -23.23 95.12 26.38
N LEU A 249 -23.91 94.07 26.83
CA LEU A 249 -25.03 94.18 27.78
C LEU A 249 -24.57 94.79 29.12
N ARG A 250 -23.42 94.39 29.65
CA ARG A 250 -22.85 94.99 30.87
C ARG A 250 -22.58 96.49 30.69
N GLN A 251 -22.09 96.92 29.54
CA GLN A 251 -21.85 98.33 29.24
C GLN A 251 -23.16 99.12 29.14
N SER A 252 -24.20 98.58 28.48
CA SER A 252 -25.50 99.26 28.38
C SER A 252 -26.19 99.40 29.75
N TYR A 253 -26.22 98.35 30.56
CA TYR A 253 -26.76 98.43 31.93
C TYR A 253 -26.00 99.44 32.81
N LYS A 254 -24.66 99.50 32.68
CA LYS A 254 -23.85 100.50 33.39
C LYS A 254 -24.21 101.94 32.97
N ALA A 255 -24.38 102.18 31.68
CA ALA A 255 -24.78 103.50 31.17
C ALA A 255 -26.20 103.89 31.62
N THR A 256 -27.16 102.96 31.58
CA THR A 256 -28.54 103.18 32.05
C THR A 256 -28.58 103.47 33.56
N LEU A 257 -27.79 102.77 34.36
CA LEU A 257 -27.69 103.01 35.82
C LEU A 257 -27.06 104.37 36.15
N GLU A 258 -26.03 104.78 35.41
CA GLU A 258 -25.43 106.11 35.57
C GLU A 258 -26.42 107.23 35.18
N GLN A 259 -27.21 107.00 34.13
CA GLN A 259 -28.24 107.93 33.69
C GLN A 259 -29.41 108.01 34.68
N SER A 260 -29.87 106.90 35.25
CA SER A 260 -30.94 106.91 36.27
C SER A 260 -30.48 107.54 37.59
N GLY A 261 -29.19 107.43 37.95
CA GLY A 261 -28.60 108.19 39.06
C GLY A 261 -28.69 109.71 38.84
N LYS A 262 -28.44 110.19 37.62
CA LYS A 262 -28.54 111.61 37.25
C LYS A 262 -29.99 112.12 37.29
N THR A 263 -30.96 111.32 36.83
CA THR A 263 -32.39 111.71 36.88
C THR A 263 -32.93 111.70 38.30
N LEU A 264 -32.56 110.71 39.15
CA LEU A 264 -32.99 110.65 40.55
C LEU A 264 -32.47 111.84 41.37
N LEU A 265 -31.22 112.27 41.15
CA LEU A 265 -30.66 113.50 41.73
C LEU A 265 -31.36 114.80 41.28
N SER A 266 -32.04 114.77 40.14
CA SER A 266 -32.83 115.89 39.63
C SER A 266 -34.23 115.87 40.27
N LEU A 267 -34.91 114.73 40.22
CA LEU A 267 -36.27 114.55 40.74
C LEU A 267 -36.39 114.79 42.25
N LYS A 268 -35.33 114.53 43.02
CA LYS A 268 -35.28 114.77 44.48
C LYS A 268 -35.36 116.28 44.85
N LYS A 269 -35.27 117.21 43.88
CA LYS A 269 -35.29 118.66 44.13
C LYS A 269 -36.68 119.31 44.02
N GLU A 270 -37.71 118.59 43.58
CA GLU A 270 -38.96 119.21 43.06
C GLU A 270 -40.27 118.74 43.76
N PHE A 271 -40.21 118.16 44.95
CA PHE A 271 -41.40 117.60 45.61
C PHE A 271 -42.30 118.65 46.28
N ASN A 272 -43.60 118.67 45.96
CA ASN A 272 -44.57 119.67 46.45
C ASN A 272 -45.94 119.02 46.82
N PRO A 273 -46.62 119.36 47.95
CA PRO A 273 -47.67 118.50 48.52
C PRO A 273 -49.09 118.59 47.91
N GLU A 274 -49.42 119.61 47.12
CA GLU A 274 -50.79 119.87 46.62
C GLU A 274 -51.36 118.74 45.74
N LEU A 275 -50.50 117.92 45.13
CA LEU A 275 -50.87 116.86 44.18
C LEU A 275 -51.72 115.74 44.81
N ALA A 276 -51.61 115.53 46.12
CA ALA A 276 -52.19 114.40 46.83
C ALA A 276 -53.72 114.26 46.68
N LYS A 277 -54.45 115.37 46.54
CA LYS A 277 -55.92 115.38 46.46
C LYS A 277 -56.49 115.03 45.08
N ASN A 278 -55.70 115.19 44.02
CA ASN A 278 -56.16 114.85 42.66
C ASN A 278 -56.02 113.33 42.39
N LEU A 279 -55.10 112.68 43.11
CA LEU A 279 -54.85 111.24 43.03
C LEU A 279 -56.01 110.38 43.57
N GLU A 280 -56.82 110.89 44.50
CA GLU A 280 -57.95 110.13 45.08
C GLU A 280 -59.08 109.85 44.07
N VAL A 281 -59.34 110.77 43.13
CA VAL A 281 -60.36 110.57 42.08
C VAL A 281 -59.86 109.59 41.02
N GLN A 282 -58.59 109.71 40.61
CA GLN A 282 -57.95 108.79 39.68
C GLN A 282 -57.83 107.36 40.24
N LEU A 283 -57.74 107.21 41.56
CA LEU A 283 -57.74 105.91 42.24
C LEU A 283 -59.04 105.12 41.99
N ALA A 284 -60.20 105.79 41.96
CA ALA A 284 -61.49 105.13 41.78
C ALA A 284 -61.69 104.62 40.33
N GLU A 285 -61.27 105.41 39.34
CA GLU A 285 -61.34 105.05 37.92
C GLU A 285 -60.38 103.90 37.60
N THR A 286 -59.12 103.99 38.06
CA THR A 286 -58.14 102.91 37.91
C THR A 286 -58.55 101.62 38.62
N MET A 287 -59.23 101.68 39.77
CA MET A 287 -59.78 100.47 40.42
C MET A 287 -60.83 99.75 39.55
N SER A 288 -61.60 100.47 38.72
CA SER A 288 -62.57 99.87 37.80
C SER A 288 -61.89 99.18 36.61
N GLU A 289 -60.91 99.84 36.01
CA GLU A 289 -60.08 99.26 34.92
C GLU A 289 -59.29 98.03 35.39
N ILE A 290 -58.75 98.06 36.61
CA ILE A 290 -58.11 96.91 37.26
C ILE A 290 -59.07 95.73 37.34
N GLY A 291 -60.35 95.95 37.67
CA GLY A 291 -61.36 94.87 37.72
C GLY A 291 -61.65 94.24 36.35
N ALA A 292 -61.67 95.03 35.28
CA ALA A 292 -61.82 94.53 33.92
C ALA A 292 -60.59 93.72 33.47
N LEU A 293 -59.38 94.25 33.69
CA LEU A 293 -58.11 93.59 33.39
C LEU A 293 -57.93 92.30 34.20
N GLN A 294 -58.36 92.26 35.47
CA GLN A 294 -58.35 91.03 36.28
C GLN A 294 -59.23 89.95 35.65
N LYS A 295 -60.42 90.30 35.15
CA LYS A 295 -61.32 89.34 34.50
C LYS A 295 -60.77 88.84 33.16
N GLU A 296 -60.12 89.71 32.37
CA GLU A 296 -59.44 89.30 31.14
C GLU A 296 -58.22 88.41 31.43
N MET A 297 -57.41 88.74 32.44
CA MET A 297 -56.32 87.88 32.90
C MET A 297 -56.82 86.51 33.37
N GLU A 298 -57.96 86.44 34.07
CA GLU A 298 -58.50 85.17 34.55
C GLU A 298 -59.02 84.31 33.38
N ASN A 299 -59.66 84.92 32.38
CA ASN A 299 -60.06 84.23 31.14
C ASN A 299 -58.85 83.79 30.28
N LYS A 300 -57.78 84.59 30.25
CA LYS A 300 -56.49 84.20 29.63
C LYS A 300 -55.88 83.01 30.37
N ARG A 301 -55.82 83.07 31.71
CA ARG A 301 -55.29 81.98 32.55
C ARG A 301 -56.04 80.68 32.38
N THR A 302 -57.38 80.69 32.26
CA THR A 302 -58.14 79.45 32.00
C THR A 302 -57.87 78.91 30.61
N SER A 303 -57.83 79.76 29.58
CA SER A 303 -57.43 79.37 28.21
C SER A 303 -56.00 78.80 28.14
N ASP A 304 -55.04 79.46 28.81
CA ASP A 304 -53.65 79.01 28.87
C ASP A 304 -53.54 77.69 29.64
N LEU A 305 -54.28 77.53 30.74
CA LEU A 305 -54.33 76.29 31.52
C LEU A 305 -54.94 75.13 30.72
N ASP A 306 -55.99 75.37 29.94
CA ASP A 306 -56.60 74.34 29.09
C ASP A 306 -55.71 73.98 27.89
N SER A 307 -54.98 74.96 27.33
CA SER A 307 -53.91 74.69 26.35
C SER A 307 -52.80 73.83 26.94
N VAL A 308 -52.34 74.13 28.16
CA VAL A 308 -51.34 73.32 28.87
C VAL A 308 -51.85 71.90 29.10
N LYS A 309 -53.12 71.71 29.50
CA LYS A 309 -53.73 70.37 29.65
C LYS A 309 -53.69 69.58 28.34
N SER A 310 -54.07 70.19 27.21
CA SER A 310 -54.00 69.55 25.89
C SER A 310 -52.58 69.09 25.57
N VAL A 311 -51.60 69.99 25.73
CA VAL A 311 -50.18 69.68 25.48
C VAL A 311 -49.65 68.59 26.43
N THR A 312 -50.10 68.53 27.69
CA THR A 312 -49.71 67.44 28.60
C THR A 312 -50.29 66.09 28.19
N LEU A 313 -51.52 66.03 27.66
CA LEU A 313 -52.11 64.79 27.15
C LEU A 313 -51.37 64.31 25.90
N GLU A 314 -51.12 65.19 24.93
CA GLU A 314 -50.33 64.87 23.72
C GLU A 314 -48.91 64.42 24.08
N LEU A 315 -48.30 65.02 25.11
CA LEU A 315 -46.99 64.61 25.62
C LEU A 315 -47.02 63.22 26.27
N ASP A 316 -48.08 62.85 26.98
CA ASP A 316 -48.22 61.54 27.61
C ASP A 316 -48.54 60.44 26.58
N ASP A 317 -49.38 60.72 25.58
CA ASP A 317 -49.62 59.85 24.41
C ASP A 317 -48.31 59.62 23.61
N ALA A 318 -47.50 60.67 23.44
CA ALA A 318 -46.19 60.58 22.80
C ALA A 318 -45.19 59.75 23.63
N LYS A 319 -45.21 59.83 24.97
CA LYS A 319 -44.40 58.96 25.85
C LYS A 319 -44.81 57.50 25.73
N GLU A 320 -46.11 57.19 25.74
CA GLU A 320 -46.59 55.81 25.60
C GLU A 320 -46.20 55.24 24.23
N SER A 321 -46.32 56.03 23.18
CA SER A 321 -45.88 55.67 21.83
C SER A 321 -44.37 55.43 21.75
N LEU A 322 -43.56 56.27 22.40
CA LEU A 322 -42.11 56.11 22.48
C LEU A 322 -41.71 54.85 23.28
N GLN A 323 -42.44 54.52 24.35
CA GLN A 323 -42.20 53.31 25.13
C GLN A 323 -42.47 52.05 24.30
N LYS A 324 -43.58 52.01 23.53
CA LYS A 324 -43.87 50.89 22.61
C LYS A 324 -42.77 50.69 21.58
N VAL A 325 -42.26 51.78 20.99
CA VAL A 325 -41.12 51.72 20.05
C VAL A 325 -39.86 51.19 20.72
N ALA A 326 -39.58 51.57 21.98
CA ALA A 326 -38.44 51.04 22.72
C ALA A 326 -38.59 49.54 23.08
N ASP A 327 -39.81 49.09 23.36
CA ASP A 327 -40.10 47.67 23.62
C ASP A 327 -39.97 46.82 22.34
N GLU A 328 -40.44 47.34 21.20
CA GLU A 328 -40.23 46.75 19.87
C GLU A 328 -38.74 46.70 19.48
N GLU A 329 -37.97 47.76 19.76
CA GLU A 329 -36.52 47.79 19.54
C GLU A 329 -35.82 46.67 20.33
N ASN A 330 -36.18 46.48 21.60
CA ASN A 330 -35.64 45.43 22.45
C ASN A 330 -36.04 44.02 21.97
N ALA A 331 -37.26 43.83 21.46
CA ALA A 331 -37.71 42.58 20.87
C ALA A 331 -36.92 42.25 19.57
N LEU A 332 -36.76 43.24 18.68
CA LEU A 332 -35.96 43.11 17.45
C LEU A 332 -34.49 42.81 17.76
N ARG A 333 -33.91 43.51 18.75
CA ARG A 333 -32.52 43.27 19.21
C ARG A 333 -32.34 41.85 19.73
N SER A 334 -33.33 41.33 20.46
CA SER A 334 -33.33 39.95 20.97
C SER A 334 -33.45 38.92 19.85
N LEU A 335 -34.31 39.18 18.85
CA LEU A 335 -34.44 38.32 17.66
C LEU A 335 -33.15 38.31 16.83
N VAL A 336 -32.51 39.47 16.64
CA VAL A 336 -31.22 39.58 15.94
C VAL A 336 -30.14 38.78 16.66
N GLU A 337 -30.09 38.80 17.99
CA GLU A 337 -29.11 38.00 18.74
C GLU A 337 -29.39 36.49 18.61
N SER A 338 -30.65 36.07 18.66
CA SER A 338 -31.05 34.68 18.40
C SER A 338 -30.64 34.22 16.98
N LEU A 339 -30.85 35.07 15.97
CA LEU A 339 -30.47 34.79 14.58
C LEU A 339 -28.94 34.73 14.39
N LYS A 340 -28.15 35.51 15.14
CA LYS A 340 -26.68 35.36 15.14
C LYS A 340 -26.25 34.00 15.70
N VAL A 341 -26.82 33.59 16.84
CA VAL A 341 -26.51 32.29 17.46
C VAL A 341 -26.86 31.16 16.50
N GLU A 342 -28.01 31.26 15.81
CA GLU A 342 -28.41 30.26 14.82
C GLU A 342 -27.50 30.26 13.57
N LEU A 343 -27.07 31.43 13.10
CA LEU A 343 -26.07 31.53 12.03
C LEU A 343 -24.73 30.88 12.41
N GLU A 344 -24.25 31.06 13.64
CA GLU A 344 -23.04 30.39 14.13
C GLU A 344 -23.24 28.88 14.37
N ASN A 345 -24.46 28.43 14.70
CA ASN A 345 -24.80 27.01 14.69
C ASN A 345 -24.70 26.42 13.28
N VAL A 346 -25.37 27.04 12.29
CA VAL A 346 -25.38 26.57 10.90
C VAL A 346 -23.96 26.57 10.28
N LYS A 347 -23.13 27.57 10.59
CA LYS A 347 -21.70 27.56 10.18
C LYS A 347 -20.92 26.39 10.76
N ARG A 348 -21.18 26.03 12.02
CA ARG A 348 -20.56 24.87 12.68
C ARG A 348 -21.01 23.56 12.05
N GLU A 349 -22.31 23.38 11.87
CA GLU A 349 -22.90 22.20 11.22
C GLU A 349 -22.41 22.02 9.79
N HIS A 350 -22.30 23.10 9.01
CA HIS A 350 -21.68 23.08 7.68
C HIS A 350 -20.22 22.63 7.75
N SER A 351 -19.46 23.09 8.76
CA SER A 351 -18.05 22.72 8.91
C SER A 351 -17.90 21.23 9.26
N GLU A 352 -18.73 20.71 10.18
CA GLU A 352 -18.79 19.28 10.51
C GLU A 352 -19.26 18.41 9.33
N LEU A 353 -20.22 18.89 8.53
CA LEU A 353 -20.68 18.19 7.33
C LEU A 353 -19.55 18.11 6.28
N LYS A 354 -18.77 19.17 6.11
CA LYS A 354 -17.63 19.19 5.19
C LYS A 354 -16.48 18.28 5.65
N GLU A 355 -16.25 18.18 6.97
CA GLU A 355 -15.32 17.20 7.53
C GLU A 355 -15.80 15.76 7.22
N ARG A 356 -17.07 15.44 7.53
CA ARG A 356 -17.66 14.13 7.23
C ARG A 356 -17.67 13.80 5.74
N GLU A 357 -17.91 14.79 4.88
CA GLU A 357 -17.82 14.65 3.42
C GLU A 357 -16.41 14.17 3.03
N SER A 358 -15.36 14.86 3.49
CA SER A 358 -13.97 14.46 3.22
C SER A 358 -13.58 13.10 3.82
N GLU A 359 -14.09 12.74 5.01
CA GLU A 359 -13.93 11.40 5.57
C GLU A 359 -14.58 10.34 4.67
N THR A 360 -15.82 10.57 4.21
CA THR A 360 -16.52 9.64 3.31
C THR A 360 -15.87 9.54 1.94
N GLU A 361 -15.37 10.64 1.38
CA GLU A 361 -14.65 10.66 0.10
C GLU A 361 -13.34 9.87 0.19
N SER A 362 -12.61 10.00 1.31
CA SER A 362 -11.44 9.17 1.64
C SER A 362 -11.78 7.68 1.76
N ILE A 363 -12.91 7.33 2.40
CA ILE A 363 -13.40 5.95 2.49
C ILE A 363 -13.76 5.39 1.10
N VAL A 364 -14.47 6.17 0.28
CA VAL A 364 -14.83 5.81 -1.10
C VAL A 364 -13.56 5.61 -1.95
N GLY A 365 -12.57 6.49 -1.84
CA GLY A 365 -11.26 6.33 -2.48
C GLY A 365 -10.55 5.04 -2.06
N ASN A 366 -10.55 4.72 -0.76
CA ASN A 366 -9.97 3.48 -0.23
C ASN A 366 -10.68 2.22 -0.76
N LEU A 367 -12.02 2.25 -0.81
CA LEU A 367 -12.83 1.17 -1.37
C LEU A 367 -12.61 1.02 -2.88
N HIS A 368 -12.48 2.11 -3.63
CA HIS A 368 -12.17 2.09 -5.06
C HIS A 368 -10.80 1.49 -5.36
N VAL A 369 -9.78 1.80 -4.54
CA VAL A 369 -8.45 1.16 -4.66
C VAL A 369 -8.53 -0.34 -4.36
N LYS A 370 -9.27 -0.75 -3.32
CA LYS A 370 -9.50 -2.17 -3.01
C LYS A 370 -10.24 -2.89 -4.14
N LEU A 371 -11.28 -2.26 -4.71
CA LEU A 371 -12.05 -2.79 -5.85
C LEU A 371 -11.15 -2.97 -7.08
N ARG A 372 -10.34 -1.97 -7.43
CA ARG A 372 -9.38 -2.06 -8.54
C ARG A 372 -8.35 -3.17 -8.32
N LYS A 373 -7.81 -3.30 -7.10
CA LYS A 373 -6.89 -4.38 -6.76
C LYS A 373 -7.55 -5.76 -6.91
N SER A 374 -8.71 -5.97 -6.29
CA SER A 374 -9.48 -7.21 -6.39
C SER A 374 -9.83 -7.55 -7.85
N ARG A 375 -10.19 -6.54 -8.66
CA ARG A 375 -10.44 -6.73 -10.10
C ARG A 375 -9.18 -7.16 -10.86
N SER A 376 -8.02 -6.55 -10.58
CA SER A 376 -6.76 -6.97 -11.21
C SER A 376 -6.32 -8.38 -10.79
N GLU A 377 -6.55 -8.75 -9.53
CA GLU A 377 -6.29 -10.11 -9.03
C GLU A 377 -7.21 -11.13 -9.73
N LEU A 378 -8.51 -10.81 -9.86
CA LEU A 378 -9.47 -11.63 -10.59
C LEU A 378 -9.09 -11.79 -12.08
N GLU A 379 -8.69 -10.70 -12.76
CA GLU A 379 -8.21 -10.72 -14.15
C GLU A 379 -7.01 -11.67 -14.30
N THR A 380 -6.05 -11.64 -13.37
CA THR A 380 -4.91 -12.57 -13.39
C THR A 380 -5.32 -14.02 -13.12
N CYS A 381 -6.26 -14.26 -12.23
CA CYS A 381 -6.81 -15.60 -11.97
C CYS A 381 -7.56 -16.15 -13.20
N MET A 382 -8.37 -15.35 -13.88
CA MET A 382 -9.09 -15.74 -15.10
C MET A 382 -8.14 -16.03 -16.28
N ALA A 383 -7.05 -15.26 -16.39
CA ALA A 383 -6.02 -15.51 -17.39
C ALA A 383 -5.29 -16.84 -17.13
N GLU A 384 -5.00 -17.16 -15.87
CA GLU A 384 -4.36 -18.44 -15.50
C GLU A 384 -5.32 -19.63 -15.63
N GLU A 385 -6.57 -19.48 -15.18
CA GLU A 385 -7.63 -20.48 -15.37
C GLU A 385 -7.83 -20.79 -16.85
N SER A 386 -7.80 -19.78 -17.73
CA SER A 386 -7.94 -19.98 -19.17
C SER A 386 -6.77 -20.75 -19.80
N LYS A 387 -5.54 -20.60 -19.29
CA LYS A 387 -4.40 -21.44 -19.71
C LYS A 387 -4.55 -22.88 -19.22
N VAL A 388 -4.91 -23.06 -17.95
CA VAL A 388 -5.11 -24.39 -17.36
C VAL A 388 -6.27 -25.13 -18.04
N ARG A 389 -7.35 -24.42 -18.38
CA ARG A 389 -8.48 -24.94 -19.16
C ARG A 389 -8.04 -25.36 -20.55
N GLY A 390 -7.29 -24.53 -21.28
CA GLY A 390 -6.72 -24.90 -22.58
C GLY A 390 -5.85 -26.15 -22.52
N ALA A 391 -4.92 -26.22 -21.56
CA ALA A 391 -4.09 -27.42 -21.34
C ALA A 391 -4.91 -28.66 -20.95
N SER A 392 -6.01 -28.49 -20.22
CA SER A 392 -6.95 -29.57 -19.90
C SER A 392 -7.74 -30.02 -21.12
N GLU A 393 -8.16 -29.11 -22.01
CA GLU A 393 -8.86 -29.43 -23.26
C GLU A 393 -7.93 -30.17 -24.23
N GLU A 394 -6.65 -29.76 -24.34
CA GLU A 394 -5.61 -30.49 -25.07
C GLU A 394 -5.36 -31.89 -24.47
N MET A 395 -5.32 -32.02 -23.14
CA MET A 395 -5.18 -33.32 -22.47
C MET A 395 -6.39 -34.23 -22.70
N ILE A 396 -7.61 -33.68 -22.70
CA ILE A 396 -8.84 -34.44 -23.01
C ILE A 396 -8.85 -34.86 -24.49
N SER A 397 -8.42 -33.98 -25.40
CA SER A 397 -8.33 -34.29 -26.83
C SER A 397 -7.31 -35.41 -27.11
N THR A 398 -6.11 -35.31 -26.56
CA THR A 398 -5.06 -36.35 -26.71
C THR A 398 -5.45 -37.68 -26.05
N LEU A 399 -6.10 -37.66 -24.87
CA LEU A 399 -6.63 -38.87 -24.25
C LEU A 399 -7.75 -39.51 -25.08
N SER A 400 -8.62 -38.70 -25.68
CA SER A 400 -9.69 -39.18 -26.58
C SER A 400 -9.10 -39.81 -27.84
N GLN A 401 -8.09 -39.18 -28.43
CA GLN A 401 -7.36 -39.73 -29.57
C GLN A 401 -6.69 -41.07 -29.22
N LEU A 402 -5.90 -41.12 -28.15
CA LEU A 402 -5.24 -42.35 -27.68
C LEU A 402 -6.26 -43.47 -27.37
N THR A 403 -7.43 -43.12 -26.84
CA THR A 403 -8.52 -44.08 -26.61
C THR A 403 -9.04 -44.64 -27.95
N SER A 404 -9.23 -43.79 -28.96
CA SER A 404 -9.66 -44.25 -30.30
C SER A 404 -8.58 -45.08 -31.01
N GLU A 405 -7.30 -44.72 -30.92
CA GLU A 405 -6.18 -45.50 -31.45
C GLU A 405 -6.04 -46.85 -30.75
N THR A 406 -6.22 -46.89 -29.42
CA THR A 406 -6.22 -48.15 -28.64
C THR A 406 -7.39 -49.05 -29.04
N GLU A 407 -8.57 -48.49 -29.26
CA GLU A 407 -9.76 -49.23 -29.67
C GLU A 407 -9.64 -49.77 -31.11
N ILE A 408 -9.03 -49.01 -32.03
CA ILE A 408 -8.68 -49.47 -33.39
C ILE A 408 -7.70 -50.64 -33.30
N ALA A 409 -6.59 -50.49 -32.57
CA ALA A 409 -5.59 -51.55 -32.41
C ALA A 409 -6.18 -52.80 -31.73
N ARG A 410 -7.12 -52.63 -30.78
CA ARG A 410 -7.87 -53.74 -30.17
C ARG A 410 -8.74 -54.47 -31.19
N GLN A 411 -9.41 -53.75 -32.08
CA GLN A 411 -10.24 -54.34 -33.13
C GLN A 411 -9.38 -55.07 -34.17
N GLU A 412 -8.31 -54.45 -34.65
CA GLU A 412 -7.34 -55.08 -35.56
C GLU A 412 -6.73 -56.36 -34.98
N ALA A 413 -6.39 -56.36 -33.68
CA ALA A 413 -5.89 -57.56 -33.00
C ALA A 413 -6.93 -58.69 -32.91
N GLU A 414 -8.21 -58.35 -32.68
CA GLU A 414 -9.29 -59.34 -32.65
C GLU A 414 -9.60 -59.87 -34.06
N ASP A 415 -9.55 -59.02 -35.09
CA ASP A 415 -9.72 -59.42 -36.50
C ASP A 415 -8.56 -60.32 -36.97
N MET A 416 -7.32 -60.01 -36.59
CA MET A 416 -6.16 -60.87 -36.85
C MET A 416 -6.23 -62.20 -36.11
N LYS A 417 -6.75 -62.22 -34.88
CA LYS A 417 -7.02 -63.44 -34.11
C LYS A 417 -8.09 -64.29 -34.78
N ASN A 418 -9.17 -63.68 -35.27
CA ASN A 418 -10.20 -64.37 -36.06
C ASN A 418 -9.61 -64.95 -37.35
N LYS A 419 -8.81 -64.17 -38.09
CA LYS A 419 -8.12 -64.64 -39.30
C LYS A 419 -7.16 -65.80 -39.03
N THR A 420 -6.44 -65.76 -37.91
CA THR A 420 -5.55 -66.85 -37.46
C THR A 420 -6.36 -68.11 -37.12
N ALA A 421 -7.53 -67.96 -36.50
CA ALA A 421 -8.42 -69.09 -36.20
C ALA A 421 -9.05 -69.70 -37.47
N GLU A 422 -9.35 -68.90 -38.49
CA GLU A 422 -9.75 -69.39 -39.82
C GLU A 422 -8.62 -70.18 -40.49
N LEU A 423 -7.42 -69.60 -40.59
CA LEU A 423 -6.26 -70.26 -41.20
C LEU A 423 -5.87 -71.55 -40.46
N LYS A 424 -6.05 -71.61 -39.13
CA LYS A 424 -5.84 -72.84 -38.35
C LYS A 424 -6.85 -73.93 -38.69
N LYS A 425 -8.13 -73.59 -38.89
CA LYS A 425 -9.15 -74.55 -39.34
C LYS A 425 -8.87 -75.04 -40.76
N GLU A 426 -8.46 -74.14 -41.65
CA GLU A 426 -8.05 -74.48 -43.02
C GLU A 426 -6.85 -75.43 -43.00
N ALA A 427 -5.83 -75.13 -42.19
CA ALA A 427 -4.68 -76.01 -41.99
C ALA A 427 -5.09 -77.39 -41.44
N GLU A 428 -5.95 -77.46 -40.42
CA GLU A 428 -6.50 -78.72 -39.87
C GLU A 428 -7.25 -79.54 -40.95
N VAL A 429 -8.04 -78.89 -41.81
CA VAL A 429 -8.70 -79.54 -42.96
C VAL A 429 -7.68 -80.07 -43.97
N THR A 430 -6.63 -79.30 -44.30
CA THR A 430 -5.57 -79.77 -45.22
C THR A 430 -4.76 -80.92 -44.64
N MET A 431 -4.53 -80.95 -43.31
CA MET A 431 -3.86 -82.07 -42.64
C MET A 431 -4.71 -83.35 -42.68
N LEU A 432 -6.03 -83.25 -42.46
CA LEU A 432 -6.93 -84.41 -42.58
C LEU A 432 -6.98 -84.94 -44.03
N ALA A 433 -7.00 -84.04 -45.03
CA ALA A 433 -6.94 -84.42 -46.43
C ALA A 433 -5.59 -85.09 -46.80
N LEU A 434 -4.47 -84.61 -46.23
CA LEU A 434 -3.16 -85.23 -46.36
C LEU A 434 -3.12 -86.62 -45.72
N GLU A 435 -3.63 -86.79 -44.50
CA GLU A 435 -3.69 -88.09 -43.82
C GLU A 435 -4.56 -89.11 -44.60
N GLU A 436 -5.64 -88.65 -45.24
CA GLU A 436 -6.45 -89.48 -46.15
C GLU A 436 -5.68 -89.84 -47.43
N ALA A 437 -4.90 -88.91 -47.99
CA ALA A 437 -4.04 -89.17 -49.15
C ALA A 437 -2.89 -90.14 -48.83
N GLU A 438 -2.27 -90.04 -47.64
CA GLU A 438 -1.26 -90.97 -47.15
C GLU A 438 -1.84 -92.38 -46.97
N LYS A 439 -3.05 -92.51 -46.41
CA LYS A 439 -3.76 -93.81 -46.33
C LYS A 439 -4.03 -94.41 -47.70
N LYS A 440 -4.46 -93.60 -48.67
CA LYS A 440 -4.65 -94.03 -50.08
C LYS A 440 -3.33 -94.45 -50.74
N LEU A 441 -2.25 -93.71 -50.50
CA LEU A 441 -0.91 -94.05 -51.00
C LEU A 441 -0.41 -95.38 -50.41
N LYS A 442 -0.66 -95.63 -49.12
CA LYS A 442 -0.30 -96.90 -48.47
C LYS A 442 -1.06 -98.09 -49.08
N VAL A 443 -2.37 -97.94 -49.33
CA VAL A 443 -3.16 -98.95 -50.05
C VAL A 443 -2.60 -99.18 -51.46
N ALA A 444 -2.31 -98.12 -52.21
CA ALA A 444 -1.73 -98.23 -53.54
C ALA A 444 -0.33 -98.89 -53.55
N LEU A 445 0.47 -98.71 -52.50
CA LEU A 445 1.74 -99.41 -52.31
C LEU A 445 1.53 -100.90 -52.01
N GLU A 446 0.60 -101.25 -51.11
CA GLU A 446 0.24 -102.65 -50.83
C GLU A 446 -0.32 -103.36 -52.07
N GLU A 447 -1.14 -102.67 -52.88
CA GLU A 447 -1.60 -103.15 -54.19
C GLU A 447 -0.46 -103.31 -55.20
N ALA A 448 0.50 -102.38 -55.24
CA ALA A 448 1.67 -102.47 -56.12
C ALA A 448 2.64 -103.60 -55.71
N GLU A 449 2.81 -103.84 -54.41
CA GLU A 449 3.57 -104.99 -53.90
C GLU A 449 2.85 -106.31 -54.23
N ALA A 450 1.53 -106.40 -54.02
CA ALA A 450 0.75 -107.56 -54.41
C ALA A 450 0.78 -107.81 -55.94
N ALA A 451 0.75 -106.75 -56.76
CA ALA A 451 0.92 -106.85 -58.21
C ALA A 451 2.32 -107.35 -58.59
N LYS A 452 3.37 -106.91 -57.87
CA LYS A 452 4.76 -107.38 -58.04
C LYS A 452 4.97 -108.82 -57.57
N GLU A 453 4.29 -109.27 -56.52
CA GLU A 453 4.28 -110.68 -56.11
C GLU A 453 3.52 -111.56 -57.10
N ALA A 454 2.42 -111.06 -57.68
CA ALA A 454 1.70 -111.71 -58.76
C ALA A 454 2.54 -111.78 -60.06
N GLU A 455 3.29 -110.72 -60.38
CA GLU A 455 4.29 -110.68 -61.46
C GLU A 455 5.39 -111.72 -61.21
N ALA A 456 6.00 -111.73 -60.02
CA ALA A 456 7.02 -112.72 -59.65
C ALA A 456 6.49 -114.16 -59.70
N SER A 457 5.23 -114.38 -59.30
CA SER A 457 4.55 -115.68 -59.40
C SER A 457 4.24 -116.08 -60.84
N ALA A 458 3.89 -115.11 -61.70
CA ALA A 458 3.71 -115.33 -63.13
C ALA A 458 5.03 -115.63 -63.83
N LEU A 459 6.11 -114.91 -63.50
CA LEU A 459 7.47 -115.19 -63.93
C LEU A 459 7.93 -116.57 -63.47
N HIS A 460 7.71 -116.94 -62.20
CA HIS A 460 8.03 -118.28 -61.72
C HIS A 460 7.27 -119.38 -62.46
N ARG A 461 5.97 -119.17 -62.76
CA ARG A 461 5.20 -120.08 -63.63
C ARG A 461 5.73 -120.13 -65.07
N ILE A 462 6.20 -119.01 -65.62
CA ILE A 462 6.86 -118.99 -66.94
C ILE A 462 8.15 -119.81 -66.88
N THR A 463 8.96 -119.69 -65.82
CA THR A 463 10.15 -120.53 -65.60
C THR A 463 9.76 -122.01 -65.43
N GLU A 464 8.76 -122.33 -64.63
CA GLU A 464 8.30 -123.72 -64.38
C GLU A 464 7.70 -124.36 -65.65
N LEU A 465 7.03 -123.58 -66.50
CA LEU A 465 6.58 -124.01 -67.82
C LEU A 465 7.75 -124.16 -68.80
N THR A 466 8.75 -123.30 -68.72
CA THR A 466 9.99 -123.41 -69.52
C THR A 466 10.75 -124.68 -69.12
N GLU A 467 10.88 -124.95 -67.82
CA GLU A 467 11.51 -126.15 -67.27
C GLU A 467 10.71 -127.42 -67.58
N ARG A 468 9.37 -127.40 -67.48
CA ARG A 468 8.53 -128.51 -68.00
C ARG A 468 8.67 -128.69 -69.50
N THR A 469 8.83 -127.62 -70.27
CA THR A 469 9.02 -127.70 -71.73
C THR A 469 10.41 -128.27 -72.07
N THR A 470 11.46 -127.92 -71.32
CA THR A 470 12.79 -128.53 -71.48
C THR A 470 12.83 -129.97 -70.98
N ALA A 471 12.12 -130.32 -69.91
CA ALA A 471 12.01 -131.68 -69.40
C ALA A 471 11.16 -132.59 -70.29
N ALA A 472 10.06 -132.08 -70.87
CA ALA A 472 9.27 -132.78 -71.89
C ALA A 472 10.06 -132.99 -73.19
N ARG A 473 10.92 -132.03 -73.57
CA ARG A 473 11.89 -132.16 -74.67
C ARG A 473 13.07 -133.10 -74.36
N ALA A 474 13.29 -133.48 -73.10
CA ALA A 474 14.35 -134.42 -72.72
C ALA A 474 13.95 -135.90 -72.81
N SER A 475 12.67 -136.22 -73.04
CA SER A 475 12.16 -137.61 -73.07
C SER A 475 11.38 -138.01 -74.34
N THR A 476 11.41 -137.20 -75.40
CA THR A 476 11.04 -137.65 -76.75
C THR A 476 12.05 -137.14 -77.77
N SER A 477 12.72 -138.07 -78.45
CA SER A 477 13.73 -137.77 -79.46
C SER A 477 13.06 -137.53 -80.81
N GLU A 478 13.06 -136.29 -81.30
CA GLU A 478 13.22 -136.07 -82.74
C GLU A 478 13.76 -134.67 -83.11
N SER A 479 14.71 -134.68 -84.04
CA SER A 479 15.13 -133.58 -84.93
C SER A 479 15.71 -132.29 -84.32
N GLY A 480 17.02 -132.12 -84.51
CA GLY A 480 17.65 -130.80 -84.49
C GLY A 480 17.23 -129.99 -85.71
N ALA A 481 16.23 -129.13 -85.56
CA ALA A 481 15.84 -128.16 -86.58
C ALA A 481 16.73 -126.91 -86.49
N VAL A 482 17.67 -126.77 -87.43
CA VAL A 482 18.23 -125.45 -87.77
C VAL A 482 17.12 -124.67 -88.46
N ILE A 483 16.42 -123.82 -87.70
CA ILE A 483 15.34 -122.99 -88.23
C ILE A 483 15.98 -121.91 -89.11
N THR A 484 15.85 -122.09 -90.42
CA THR A 484 16.23 -121.08 -91.42
C THR A 484 15.11 -120.05 -91.51
N ILE A 485 15.08 -119.11 -90.56
CA ILE A 485 14.23 -117.91 -90.65
C ILE A 485 14.65 -117.07 -91.85
N SER A 486 13.67 -116.49 -92.56
CA SER A 486 13.97 -115.58 -93.67
C SER A 486 14.67 -114.32 -93.14
N LYS A 487 15.38 -113.60 -94.03
CA LYS A 487 16.02 -112.35 -93.61
C LYS A 487 14.98 -111.34 -93.14
N GLU A 488 13.83 -111.28 -93.82
CA GLU A 488 12.69 -110.45 -93.46
C GLU A 488 12.06 -110.85 -92.12
N GLU A 489 12.03 -112.15 -91.77
CA GLU A 489 11.55 -112.62 -90.46
C GLU A 489 12.53 -112.27 -89.33
N PHE A 490 13.84 -112.39 -89.56
CA PHE A 490 14.86 -111.95 -88.62
C PHE A 490 14.87 -110.42 -88.44
N ASP A 491 14.80 -109.67 -89.53
CA ASP A 491 14.76 -108.19 -89.52
C ASP A 491 13.46 -107.70 -88.85
N SER A 492 12.32 -108.38 -89.07
CA SER A 492 11.04 -108.10 -88.40
C SER A 492 11.08 -108.39 -86.90
N LEU A 493 11.66 -109.52 -86.48
CA LEU A 493 11.81 -109.85 -85.06
C LEU A 493 12.79 -108.89 -84.37
N SER A 494 13.90 -108.55 -85.02
CA SER A 494 14.87 -107.56 -84.52
C SER A 494 14.24 -106.17 -84.40
N HIS A 495 13.47 -105.72 -85.40
CA HIS A 495 12.72 -104.46 -85.33
C HIS A 495 11.76 -104.44 -84.15
N LYS A 496 11.07 -105.57 -83.87
CA LYS A 496 10.12 -105.69 -82.77
C LYS A 496 10.79 -105.73 -81.39
N VAL A 497 12.00 -106.28 -81.31
CA VAL A 497 12.87 -106.17 -80.12
C VAL A 497 13.30 -104.72 -79.94
N GLU A 498 13.81 -104.06 -80.98
CA GLU A 498 14.19 -102.64 -80.92
C GLU A 498 13.02 -101.71 -80.55
N GLU A 499 11.80 -101.96 -81.05
CA GLU A 499 10.59 -101.23 -80.64
C GLU A 499 10.27 -101.45 -79.15
N SER A 500 10.48 -102.67 -78.65
CA SER A 500 10.26 -103.01 -77.25
C SER A 500 11.32 -102.38 -76.33
N ASP A 501 12.58 -102.38 -76.76
CA ASP A 501 13.69 -101.72 -76.06
C ASP A 501 13.50 -100.20 -76.05
N LYS A 502 13.14 -99.58 -77.18
CA LYS A 502 12.78 -98.15 -77.25
C LYS A 502 11.61 -97.81 -76.31
N LEU A 503 10.62 -98.70 -76.19
CA LEU A 503 9.48 -98.52 -75.28
C LEU A 503 9.87 -98.73 -73.80
N ALA A 504 10.85 -99.59 -73.51
CA ALA A 504 11.44 -99.73 -72.18
C ALA A 504 12.28 -98.49 -71.81
N ASP A 505 13.15 -98.03 -72.70
CA ASP A 505 13.94 -96.80 -72.53
C ASP A 505 13.05 -95.57 -72.32
N MET A 506 11.95 -95.44 -73.07
CA MET A 506 10.97 -94.38 -72.86
C MET A 506 10.29 -94.45 -71.47
N LYS A 507 10.00 -95.65 -70.97
CA LYS A 507 9.46 -95.83 -69.60
C LYS A 507 10.49 -95.51 -68.53
N VAL A 508 11.75 -95.92 -68.71
CA VAL A 508 12.85 -95.59 -67.80
C VAL A 508 13.11 -94.08 -67.79
N ALA A 509 13.15 -93.43 -68.96
CA ALA A 509 13.30 -91.98 -69.07
C ALA A 509 12.14 -91.22 -68.40
N ALA A 510 10.90 -91.68 -68.57
CA ALA A 510 9.75 -91.09 -67.88
C ALA A 510 9.82 -91.25 -66.35
N ALA A 511 10.24 -92.42 -65.86
CA ALA A 511 10.45 -92.66 -64.42
C ALA A 511 11.61 -91.81 -63.86
N MET A 512 12.73 -91.68 -64.60
CA MET A 512 13.84 -90.81 -64.21
C MET A 512 13.42 -89.34 -64.15
N ALA A 513 12.64 -88.86 -65.14
CA ALA A 513 12.11 -87.50 -65.12
C ALA A 513 11.17 -87.23 -63.92
N GLN A 514 10.35 -88.22 -63.51
CA GLN A 514 9.55 -88.12 -62.29
C GLN A 514 10.43 -88.08 -61.03
N VAL A 515 11.48 -88.91 -60.94
CA VAL A 515 12.43 -88.88 -59.82
C VAL A 515 13.19 -87.56 -59.75
N GLU A 516 13.60 -86.99 -60.88
CA GLU A 516 14.24 -85.67 -60.93
C GLU A 516 13.29 -84.54 -60.54
N ALA A 517 12.01 -84.60 -60.95
CA ALA A 517 10.99 -83.64 -60.52
C ALA A 517 10.73 -83.72 -59.00
N VAL A 518 10.65 -84.92 -58.42
CA VAL A 518 10.51 -85.11 -56.96
C VAL A 518 11.74 -84.56 -56.23
N LYS A 519 12.96 -84.88 -56.69
CA LYS A 519 14.21 -84.34 -56.11
C LYS A 519 14.30 -82.81 -56.23
N ALA A 520 13.80 -82.21 -57.31
CA ALA A 520 13.75 -80.76 -57.45
C ALA A 520 12.80 -80.14 -56.40
N SER A 521 11.61 -80.73 -56.23
CA SER A 521 10.63 -80.31 -55.23
C SER A 521 11.13 -80.50 -53.79
N GLU A 522 11.81 -81.61 -53.50
CA GLU A 522 12.46 -81.88 -52.21
C GLU A 522 13.53 -80.82 -51.88
N ASN A 523 14.40 -80.48 -52.83
CA ASN A 523 15.41 -79.44 -52.65
C ASN A 523 14.81 -78.03 -52.48
N GLU A 524 13.68 -77.74 -53.14
CA GLU A 524 12.94 -76.48 -52.93
C GLU A 524 12.32 -76.42 -51.52
N ALA A 525 11.74 -77.52 -51.05
CA ALA A 525 11.19 -77.64 -49.70
C ALA A 525 12.28 -77.52 -48.62
N LEU A 526 13.43 -78.18 -48.81
CA LEU A 526 14.60 -78.04 -47.92
C LEU A 526 15.11 -76.61 -47.87
N ARG A 527 15.22 -75.90 -49.00
CA ARG A 527 15.63 -74.48 -49.00
C ARG A 527 14.61 -73.56 -48.34
N ARG A 528 13.30 -73.83 -48.46
CA ARG A 528 12.27 -73.10 -47.69
C ARG A 528 12.44 -73.32 -46.18
N LEU A 529 12.68 -74.56 -45.75
CA LEU A 529 12.91 -74.90 -44.34
C LEU A 529 14.19 -74.27 -43.79
N GLU A 530 15.28 -74.23 -44.58
CA GLU A 530 16.52 -73.54 -44.21
C GLU A 530 16.29 -72.02 -44.03
N THR A 531 15.51 -71.39 -44.92
CA THR A 531 15.18 -69.96 -44.77
C THR A 531 14.36 -69.66 -43.53
N THR A 532 13.31 -70.44 -43.24
CA THR A 532 12.49 -70.21 -42.03
C THR A 532 13.25 -70.53 -40.75
N GLN A 533 14.11 -71.55 -40.76
CA GLN A 533 15.00 -71.84 -39.63
C GLN A 533 15.98 -70.69 -39.35
N LYS A 534 16.52 -70.06 -40.40
CA LYS A 534 17.38 -68.88 -40.27
C LYS A 534 16.62 -67.67 -39.71
N GLU A 535 15.42 -67.39 -40.23
CA GLU A 535 14.57 -66.31 -39.72
C GLU A 535 14.21 -66.50 -38.24
N ILE A 536 13.95 -67.74 -37.81
CA ILE A 536 13.70 -68.06 -36.39
C ILE A 536 14.95 -67.77 -35.53
N GLU A 537 16.15 -68.09 -35.99
CA GLU A 537 17.39 -67.83 -35.24
C GLU A 537 17.73 -66.32 -35.21
N ASP A 538 17.46 -65.58 -36.30
CA ASP A 538 17.59 -64.12 -36.36
C ASP A 538 16.58 -63.42 -35.40
N ILE A 539 15.32 -63.90 -35.32
CA ILE A 539 14.34 -63.41 -34.33
C ILE A 539 14.76 -63.77 -32.90
N LYS A 540 15.31 -64.97 -32.69
CA LYS A 540 15.79 -65.46 -31.38
C LYS A 540 17.01 -64.68 -30.87
N THR A 541 17.92 -64.29 -31.75
CA THR A 541 19.06 -63.41 -31.39
C THR A 541 18.59 -61.98 -31.11
N ALA A 542 17.72 -61.41 -31.96
CA ALA A 542 17.13 -60.09 -31.75
C ALA A 542 16.34 -59.98 -30.42
N THR A 543 15.56 -61.00 -30.06
CA THR A 543 14.83 -61.05 -28.79
C THR A 543 15.76 -61.19 -27.58
N GLN A 544 16.84 -61.97 -27.66
CA GLN A 544 17.86 -62.02 -26.60
C GLN A 544 18.60 -60.68 -26.42
N GLU A 545 18.88 -59.95 -27.50
CA GLU A 545 19.45 -58.60 -27.40
C GLU A 545 18.47 -57.60 -26.77
N ALA A 546 17.20 -57.63 -27.18
CA ALA A 546 16.16 -56.78 -26.61
C ALA A 546 15.99 -57.04 -25.10
N LEU A 547 16.02 -58.31 -24.69
CA LEU A 547 15.97 -58.72 -23.28
C LEU A 547 17.18 -58.17 -22.50
N LYS A 548 18.42 -58.35 -23.00
CA LYS A 548 19.62 -57.78 -22.36
C LYS A 548 19.56 -56.25 -22.25
N LYS A 549 19.07 -55.55 -23.28
CA LYS A 549 18.88 -54.08 -23.25
C LYS A 549 17.84 -53.67 -22.20
N ALA A 550 16.75 -54.43 -22.05
CA ALA A 550 15.74 -54.21 -21.02
C ALA A 550 16.28 -54.46 -19.60
N GLU A 551 17.03 -55.55 -19.37
CA GLU A 551 17.69 -55.83 -18.08
C GLU A 551 18.69 -54.73 -17.69
N MET A 552 19.50 -54.25 -18.65
CA MET A 552 20.43 -53.14 -18.42
C MET A 552 19.70 -51.83 -18.05
N ALA A 553 18.57 -51.54 -18.69
CA ALA A 553 17.73 -50.38 -18.36
C ALA A 553 17.09 -50.49 -16.97
N GLU A 554 16.64 -51.70 -16.60
CA GLU A 554 16.04 -51.99 -15.29
C GLU A 554 17.08 -51.91 -14.15
N ALA A 555 18.30 -52.41 -14.39
CA ALA A 555 19.44 -52.24 -13.50
C ALA A 555 19.87 -50.77 -13.34
N ALA A 556 19.89 -49.99 -14.43
CA ALA A 556 20.18 -48.56 -14.39
C ALA A 556 19.10 -47.78 -13.62
N LYS A 557 17.82 -48.10 -13.83
CA LYS A 557 16.70 -47.56 -13.05
C LYS A 557 16.86 -47.85 -11.55
N LYS A 558 17.15 -49.10 -11.18
CA LYS A 558 17.42 -49.50 -9.78
C LYS A 558 18.61 -48.73 -9.18
N ALA A 559 19.68 -48.49 -9.94
CA ALA A 559 20.82 -47.70 -9.47
C ALA A 559 20.43 -46.25 -9.14
N VAL A 560 19.65 -45.60 -10.02
CA VAL A 560 19.13 -44.23 -9.81
C VAL A 560 18.16 -44.19 -8.62
N GLU A 561 17.23 -45.14 -8.51
CA GLU A 561 16.30 -45.23 -7.37
C GLU A 561 17.02 -45.44 -6.04
N ASN A 562 18.12 -46.20 -6.01
CA ASN A 562 18.94 -46.41 -4.82
C ASN A 562 19.71 -45.15 -4.40
N GLU A 563 20.30 -44.39 -5.33
CA GLU A 563 20.91 -43.11 -4.97
C GLU A 563 19.87 -42.06 -4.57
N LEU A 564 18.69 -42.05 -5.20
CA LEU A 564 17.59 -41.18 -4.80
C LEU A 564 17.08 -41.53 -3.38
N ARG A 565 17.02 -42.82 -3.03
CA ARG A 565 16.71 -43.29 -1.67
C ARG A 565 17.77 -42.82 -0.67
N ARG A 566 19.05 -43.03 -0.97
CA ARG A 566 20.18 -42.55 -0.16
C ARG A 566 20.16 -41.02 -0.02
N TRP A 567 19.76 -40.29 -1.05
CA TRP A 567 19.61 -38.83 -0.98
C TRP A 567 18.51 -38.42 0.01
N ARG A 568 17.32 -39.04 -0.06
CA ARG A 568 16.25 -38.83 0.93
C ARG A 568 16.68 -39.18 2.35
N GLU A 569 17.41 -40.28 2.54
CA GLU A 569 17.95 -40.69 3.85
C GLU A 569 18.99 -39.69 4.39
N ARG A 570 19.89 -39.17 3.54
CA ARG A 570 20.85 -38.12 3.92
C ARG A 570 20.12 -36.84 4.33
N GLU A 571 19.07 -36.45 3.60
CA GLU A 571 18.29 -35.24 3.91
C GLU A 571 17.46 -35.39 5.20
N GLN A 572 16.85 -36.55 5.42
CA GLN A 572 16.20 -36.88 6.70
C GLN A 572 17.21 -36.92 7.86
N LYS A 573 18.42 -37.44 7.66
CA LYS A 573 19.48 -37.40 8.68
C LYS A 573 19.93 -35.98 9.02
N LYS A 574 20.07 -35.08 8.03
CA LYS A 574 20.33 -33.65 8.30
C LYS A 574 19.18 -33.00 9.09
N ALA A 575 17.94 -33.28 8.72
CA ALA A 575 16.77 -32.77 9.44
C ALA A 575 16.71 -33.28 10.90
N ALA A 576 17.01 -34.57 11.11
CA ALA A 576 17.11 -35.17 12.43
C ALA A 576 18.28 -34.58 13.24
N GLU A 577 19.47 -34.38 12.64
CA GLU A 577 20.61 -33.76 13.32
C GLU A 577 20.32 -32.30 13.69
N ALA A 578 19.64 -31.55 12.82
CA ALA A 578 19.18 -30.19 13.12
C ALA A 578 18.19 -30.20 14.31
N ALA A 579 17.23 -31.13 14.35
CA ALA A 579 16.32 -31.30 15.47
C ALA A 579 17.04 -31.69 16.78
N SER A 580 18.02 -32.60 16.72
CA SER A 580 18.85 -32.96 17.87
C SER A 580 19.72 -31.80 18.38
N ARG A 581 20.24 -30.95 17.49
CA ARG A 581 20.97 -29.73 17.88
C ARG A 581 20.06 -28.72 18.60
N ILE A 582 18.83 -28.53 18.12
CA ILE A 582 17.83 -27.67 18.77
C ILE A 582 17.47 -28.19 20.18
N LEU A 583 17.29 -29.52 20.33
CA LEU A 583 17.04 -30.15 21.63
C LEU A 583 18.22 -30.00 22.59
N ALA A 584 19.46 -30.17 22.10
CA ALA A 584 20.67 -30.01 22.92
C ALA A 584 20.88 -28.55 23.38
N GLU A 585 20.61 -27.55 22.52
CA GLU A 585 20.73 -26.14 22.89
C GLU A 585 19.67 -25.71 23.94
N THR A 586 18.56 -26.46 24.03
CA THR A 586 17.49 -26.24 25.02
C THR A 586 17.84 -26.77 26.42
N GLN A 587 18.72 -27.78 26.54
CA GLN A 587 19.09 -28.38 27.84
C GLN A 587 20.25 -27.66 28.57
N VAL A 588 21.00 -26.79 27.90
CA VAL A 588 22.21 -26.14 28.46
C VAL A 588 21.92 -24.74 29.06
N SER A 589 20.66 -24.31 29.07
CA SER A 589 20.26 -22.95 29.52
C SER A 589 19.54 -22.90 30.87
N THR A 590 19.83 -23.83 31.79
CA THR A 590 19.25 -23.81 33.15
C THR A 590 20.26 -24.25 34.22
N GLU A 591 21.20 -23.37 34.60
CA GLU A 591 21.70 -23.19 35.98
C GLU A 591 22.89 -22.20 36.04
N SER A 592 22.65 -21.02 36.62
CA SER A 592 23.43 -20.48 37.75
C SER A 592 23.04 -19.03 38.08
N SER A 593 22.88 -18.76 39.38
CA SER A 593 22.71 -17.46 40.01
C SER A 593 23.40 -17.53 41.40
N PRO A 594 23.62 -16.45 42.15
CA PRO A 594 24.98 -15.95 42.35
C PRO A 594 25.40 -15.88 43.84
N GLN A 595 26.52 -15.20 44.13
CA GLN A 595 27.16 -14.85 45.44
C GLN A 595 28.38 -15.71 45.85
N HIS A 596 29.43 -15.23 46.55
CA HIS A 596 29.98 -13.88 46.77
C HIS A 596 31.42 -13.99 47.39
N TYR A 597 32.22 -12.91 47.29
CA TYR A 597 33.43 -12.52 48.09
C TYR A 597 34.79 -13.28 48.12
N ARG A 598 35.87 -12.45 48.02
CA ARG A 598 37.11 -12.36 48.87
C ARG A 598 38.47 -13.03 48.52
N ILE A 599 39.33 -12.23 47.87
CA ILE A 599 40.77 -11.89 48.16
C ILE A 599 41.68 -12.93 48.89
N GLN A 600 42.79 -13.37 48.24
CA GLN A 600 44.19 -13.17 48.70
C GLN A 600 45.28 -13.65 47.69
N LYS A 601 46.56 -13.32 47.96
CA LYS A 601 47.75 -13.40 47.05
C LYS A 601 48.57 -14.70 47.22
N GLN A 602 49.29 -15.15 46.17
CA GLN A 602 50.78 -15.29 46.09
C GLN A 602 51.25 -16.12 44.85
N ASN A 603 52.53 -15.96 44.45
CA ASN A 603 53.25 -16.66 43.36
C ASN A 603 54.31 -17.64 43.96
N PRO A 604 55.24 -18.27 43.18
CA PRO A 604 55.16 -19.34 42.15
C PRO A 604 55.90 -20.61 42.71
N PRO A 605 56.92 -21.31 42.09
CA PRO A 605 57.28 -21.68 40.70
C PRO A 605 57.62 -23.21 40.49
N ARG A 606 58.18 -23.55 39.30
CA ARG A 606 59.00 -24.75 38.88
C ARG A 606 58.28 -25.85 38.07
N THR A 607 58.58 -26.03 36.76
CA THR A 607 59.71 -26.76 36.08
C THR A 607 59.48 -28.29 36.10
N THR A 608 59.20 -29.00 34.98
CA THR A 608 60.06 -29.39 33.81
C THR A 608 59.22 -29.55 32.51
N VAL A 609 59.59 -29.05 31.34
CA VAL A 609 60.48 -29.62 30.29
C VAL A 609 60.12 -31.04 29.78
N GLU A 610 59.39 -31.14 28.65
CA GLU A 610 59.90 -31.83 27.43
C GLU A 610 59.12 -31.52 26.12
N VAL A 611 59.74 -31.89 25.00
CA VAL A 611 59.75 -31.29 23.65
C VAL A 611 58.54 -31.55 22.71
N ARG A 612 58.01 -30.44 22.13
CA ARG A 612 57.46 -30.24 20.75
C ARG A 612 56.68 -31.37 20.01
N LYS A 613 55.45 -31.05 19.60
CA LYS A 613 55.16 -30.52 18.24
C LYS A 613 53.80 -29.80 18.17
N LEU A 614 53.54 -29.15 17.02
CA LEU A 614 52.73 -27.94 16.91
C LEU A 614 51.37 -28.20 16.22
N GLU A 615 50.25 -27.94 16.90
CA GLU A 615 48.94 -27.77 16.24
C GLU A 615 48.14 -26.60 16.84
N LYS A 616 47.29 -25.98 16.00
CA LYS A 616 46.85 -24.59 16.20
C LYS A 616 45.56 -24.48 17.04
N LYS A 617 45.73 -23.95 18.25
CA LYS A 617 44.83 -23.06 19.01
C LYS A 617 43.40 -22.88 18.43
N LYS A 618 42.43 -23.58 19.03
CA LYS A 618 41.00 -23.25 18.89
C LYS A 618 40.68 -22.00 19.71
N VAL A 619 39.84 -21.13 19.16
CA VAL A 619 39.14 -20.06 19.91
C VAL A 619 37.64 -20.29 19.70
N SER A 620 36.92 -20.46 20.80
CA SER A 620 35.45 -20.48 20.82
C SER A 620 34.89 -19.05 20.87
N VAL A 621 33.66 -18.87 20.37
CA VAL A 621 32.55 -18.06 20.96
C VAL A 621 31.51 -17.76 19.88
N SER A 622 30.40 -18.51 19.97
CA SER A 622 29.00 -18.23 19.62
C SER A 622 28.58 -17.08 18.68
N LYS A 623 27.66 -17.42 17.77
CA LYS A 623 26.40 -16.70 17.40
C LYS A 623 25.52 -17.74 16.68
N LYS A 624 24.50 -18.33 17.32
CA LYS A 624 23.14 -17.81 17.50
C LYS A 624 22.59 -17.01 16.31
N ALA A 625 21.77 -17.69 15.52
CA ALA A 625 20.73 -17.10 14.70
C ALA A 625 19.54 -18.08 14.63
N LEU A 626 18.45 -17.78 15.31
CA LEU A 626 17.14 -18.36 15.03
C LEU A 626 16.07 -17.28 15.20
N LEU A 627 15.12 -17.28 14.28
CA LEU A 627 13.92 -16.45 14.29
C LEU A 627 12.95 -16.90 15.40
N PRO A 628 12.11 -16.00 15.94
CA PRO A 628 10.83 -16.37 16.52
C PRO A 628 9.72 -16.26 15.46
N ASN A 629 8.83 -17.25 15.44
CA ASN A 629 7.59 -17.19 14.69
C ASN A 629 6.56 -16.28 15.38
N ILE A 630 5.90 -15.45 14.56
CA ILE A 630 4.47 -15.11 14.60
C ILE A 630 3.56 -15.93 15.53
N SER A 631 2.99 -15.30 16.56
CA SER A 631 1.61 -15.55 17.08
C SER A 631 1.19 -14.54 18.16
N GLY A 632 -0.05 -14.02 18.10
CA GLY A 632 -0.65 -13.12 19.11
C GLY A 632 -1.00 -11.72 18.58
N ILE A 633 -2.16 -11.42 17.98
CA ILE A 633 -3.55 -11.40 18.48
C ILE A 633 -3.82 -10.21 19.44
N PHE A 634 -4.52 -9.21 18.89
CA PHE A 634 -5.31 -8.12 19.49
C PHE A 634 -4.76 -7.35 20.72
N HIS A 635 -4.45 -6.07 20.52
CA HIS A 635 -5.25 -4.94 21.04
C HIS A 635 -4.75 -3.63 20.40
N ARG A 636 -5.59 -2.89 19.65
CA ARG A 636 -5.32 -1.46 19.37
C ARG A 636 -6.58 -0.62 19.55
N LYS A 637 -6.50 0.30 20.51
CA LYS A 637 -7.49 1.33 20.81
C LYS A 637 -7.24 2.54 19.90
N LYS A 638 -8.36 3.12 19.44
CA LYS A 638 -8.60 4.41 18.77
C LYS A 638 -7.48 5.48 18.89
N ASN A 639 -7.17 6.16 17.77
CA ASN A 639 -7.32 7.62 17.58
C ASN A 639 -6.97 8.08 16.15
N GLN A 640 -7.61 9.16 15.69
CA GLN A 640 -7.49 9.80 14.37
C GLN A 640 -6.19 10.60 14.22
N ILE A 641 -5.82 10.94 12.97
CA ILE A 641 -5.62 12.31 12.43
C ILE A 641 -4.95 12.22 11.04
N GLU A 642 -5.79 12.38 10.01
CA GLU A 642 -5.70 13.34 8.89
C GLU A 642 -4.36 13.74 8.20
N GLY A 643 -4.42 13.81 6.87
CA GLY A 643 -3.60 14.69 6.01
C GLY A 643 -2.23 14.13 5.55
N GLY A 644 -1.80 14.27 4.29
CA GLY A 644 -2.46 14.84 3.11
C GLY A 644 -1.48 14.94 1.93
N SER A 645 -1.92 14.60 0.71
CA SER A 645 -1.11 14.72 -0.51
C SER A 645 -1.21 16.13 -1.11
N PRO A 646 -0.11 16.74 -1.60
CA PRO A 646 -0.21 17.91 -2.48
C PRO A 646 -0.49 17.47 -3.91
N SER A 647 -1.63 17.89 -4.46
CA SER A 647 -1.94 17.81 -5.88
C SER A 647 -1.21 18.91 -6.67
N TYR A 648 -0.94 18.63 -7.95
CA TYR A 648 -0.65 19.65 -8.96
C TYR A 648 -1.64 19.43 -10.12
N LEU A 649 -2.31 20.50 -10.53
CA LEU A 649 -2.89 20.66 -11.87
C LEU A 649 -2.16 21.84 -12.52
N PRO A 650 -1.92 21.78 -13.83
CA PRO A 650 -2.82 22.52 -14.72
C PRO A 650 -3.21 21.70 -15.97
N GLY A 651 -4.38 21.99 -16.52
CA GLY A 651 -4.87 21.43 -17.77
C GLY A 651 -5.79 22.41 -18.48
N GLU A 652 -5.32 22.95 -19.61
CA GLU A 652 -6.10 23.78 -20.52
C GLU A 652 -6.97 22.90 -21.42
N ASN A 653 -8.12 23.43 -21.88
CA ASN A 653 -8.95 22.76 -22.89
C ASN A 653 -8.30 22.86 -24.28
N PRO A 654 -8.39 21.78 -25.08
CA PRO A 654 -8.81 21.98 -26.46
C PRO A 654 -9.82 20.92 -26.97
N VAL A 655 -10.89 21.44 -27.60
CA VAL A 655 -11.90 20.78 -28.48
C VAL A 655 -12.66 19.59 -27.88
#